data_AF-A0A6P1Y3X4-F1
#
_entry.id   AF-A0A6P1Y3X4-F1
#
_cell.length_a   1.000
_cell.length_b   1.000
_cell.length_c   1.000
_cell.angle_alpha   90.00
_cell.angle_beta   90.00
_cell.angle_gamma   90.00
#
_symmetry.space_group_name_H-M   'P 1'
#
loop_
_entity.id
_entity.type
_entity.pdbx_description
1 polymer ?
#
loop_
_entity_poly.entity_id
_entity_poly.type
_entity_poly.pdbx_seq_one_letter_code
_entity_poly.pdbx_strand_id
1 'polypeptide(L)'
;MKCSPLNQALCGAAVPVSALYSQKSCGVGEFSDLIPFADFCKKVGLRIIQLLPVNDTGTDSSPYNALSAFALHPLYICLDDIPEAHSFKAEIKKICTAFRPHTPAEHFRYRDILHEKNVLLHAVFNKAESQIIADSQTGELAEWIKANPWIIEYAVFKNIKRQNYHASWKDWKECADMRSPSTAKITAAWNDSVLKREHLFYAWVQMHLHKQLLKAIAYCADNGISVKGDIPILMNEDSVEVWAHPEYFRGDLRAGSPPDGDNPTGQNWGFPIYNWVNLKVTGYRWWKERLAHASQYYHAYRLDHILGFFRIWAIPEGETTGLLGKPIPYAEITMKDLRKAGFSQERIRWMAEPHINTDIVQTAVNGDYLYAHGLLYKVADRVGTEELWLFKDEIQSEVDIRRCGLPPEVETALRQKWTDRMLVKAGKDLRGTVVYTAAYLYRNTTAWGTLSEDEQRRFSLLVEEKETEQNKLWAVQAEDILSELCASVDMQPCAEDLGSKPAALPEILGKLHILSLRVFRWEREWKKDGAPFIPLCDYPQEAVAVTSVHDSSTLREWWEEELSYADMLSFFNALRIDGNIRRALCPIDGKKPTYTADLAAALLSALVKVPSVFAIFPIQDWLGLMIDEIHTVKPQDERINIPGTVSDSNWTYRLSFPIETLSKDKELIKRLRSITALRNPPKKNL
;
A
#
# COMPACT_ATOMS: atom_id res chain seq x y z
N MET A 1 -16.35 -16.05 6.61
CA MET A 1 -17.37 -16.32 5.57
C MET A 1 -16.76 -17.19 4.49
N LYS A 2 -17.46 -18.19 3.94
CA LYS A 2 -16.89 -19.02 2.88
C LYS A 2 -16.98 -18.30 1.54
N CYS A 3 -15.86 -18.13 0.85
CA CYS A 3 -15.90 -17.96 -0.59
C CYS A 3 -16.15 -19.35 -1.17
N SER A 4 -17.40 -19.67 -1.54
CA SER A 4 -17.63 -20.84 -2.39
C SER A 4 -16.72 -20.70 -3.62
N PRO A 5 -16.07 -21.78 -4.11
CA PRO A 5 -15.14 -21.68 -5.22
C PRO A 5 -15.81 -20.91 -6.35
N LEU A 6 -15.16 -19.83 -6.77
CA LEU A 6 -15.66 -18.89 -7.78
C LEU A 6 -15.64 -19.57 -9.15
N ASN A 7 -16.55 -20.51 -9.35
CA ASN A 7 -16.84 -21.14 -10.62
C ASN A 7 -17.51 -20.16 -11.61
N GLN A 8 -17.55 -18.86 -11.28
CA GLN A 8 -18.16 -17.82 -12.09
C GLN A 8 -17.30 -16.55 -12.11
N ALA A 9 -17.12 -16.02 -13.32
CA ALA A 9 -16.48 -14.73 -13.55
C ALA A 9 -17.33 -13.60 -12.94
N LEU A 10 -16.76 -12.82 -12.03
CA LEU A 10 -17.44 -11.68 -11.40
C LEU A 10 -17.02 -10.36 -12.03
N CYS A 11 -17.93 -9.39 -12.00
CA CYS A 11 -17.68 -8.00 -12.36
C CYS A 11 -18.08 -7.12 -11.17
N GLY A 12 -17.29 -6.10 -10.86
CA GLY A 12 -17.45 -5.31 -9.64
C GLY A 12 -16.87 -3.92 -9.68
N ALA A 13 -17.00 -3.23 -8.56
CA ALA A 13 -16.45 -1.90 -8.34
C ALA A 13 -15.43 -1.90 -7.21
N ALA A 14 -14.30 -1.21 -7.41
CA ALA A 14 -13.39 -0.83 -6.35
C ALA A 14 -13.77 0.57 -5.84
N VAL A 15 -13.97 0.70 -4.53
CA VAL A 15 -14.36 1.97 -3.91
C VAL A 15 -13.84 2.02 -2.46
N PRO A 16 -13.13 3.09 -2.04
CA PRO A 16 -12.85 3.32 -0.63
C PRO A 16 -14.17 3.50 0.12
N VAL A 17 -14.31 2.94 1.33
CA VAL A 17 -15.51 3.19 2.16
C VAL A 17 -15.69 4.69 2.35
N SER A 18 -14.60 5.44 2.57
CA SER A 18 -14.61 6.89 2.76
C SER A 18 -15.21 7.68 1.60
N ALA A 19 -15.10 7.15 0.37
CA ALA A 19 -15.59 7.82 -0.83
C ALA A 19 -17.11 7.73 -0.98
N LEU A 20 -17.73 6.70 -0.41
CA LEU A 20 -19.18 6.57 -0.37
C LEU A 20 -19.80 7.73 0.43
N TYR A 21 -21.06 8.03 0.17
CA TYR A 21 -21.90 8.77 1.11
C TYR A 21 -23.37 8.65 0.72
N SER A 22 -24.22 8.78 1.71
CA SER A 22 -25.67 8.86 1.62
C SER A 22 -26.15 10.17 2.21
N GLN A 23 -27.47 10.40 2.18
CA GLN A 23 -28.06 11.57 2.85
C GLN A 23 -27.95 11.51 4.38
N LYS A 24 -27.59 10.35 4.94
CA LYS A 24 -27.44 10.13 6.38
C LYS A 24 -26.00 10.24 6.86
N SER A 25 -25.01 10.11 5.96
CA SER A 25 -23.61 10.12 6.33
C SER A 25 -23.19 11.44 6.97
N CYS A 26 -22.29 11.37 7.95
CA CYS A 26 -21.67 12.55 8.56
C CYS A 26 -20.50 13.09 7.72
N GLY A 27 -20.73 13.38 6.44
CA GLY A 27 -19.74 13.98 5.54
C GLY A 27 -18.67 13.03 4.99
N VAL A 28 -18.68 11.76 5.33
CA VAL A 28 -17.76 10.74 4.82
C VAL A 28 -18.50 9.41 4.77
N GLY A 29 -18.11 8.50 3.89
CA GLY A 29 -18.74 7.20 3.85
C GLY A 29 -18.53 6.42 5.14
N GLU A 30 -19.58 5.77 5.59
CA GLU A 30 -19.64 4.96 6.81
C GLU A 30 -19.90 3.50 6.45
N PHE A 31 -19.66 2.56 7.37
CA PHE A 31 -19.92 1.15 7.08
C PHE A 31 -21.38 0.89 6.69
N SER A 32 -22.32 1.63 7.27
CA SER A 32 -23.73 1.53 6.94
C SER A 32 -24.07 1.99 5.50
N ASP A 33 -23.21 2.78 4.85
CA ASP A 33 -23.40 3.21 3.46
C ASP A 33 -23.09 2.08 2.44
N LEU A 34 -22.42 1.02 2.87
CA LEU A 34 -22.25 -0.19 2.04
C LEU A 34 -23.58 -0.87 1.72
N ILE A 35 -24.60 -0.73 2.57
CA ILE A 35 -25.93 -1.33 2.37
C ILE A 35 -26.64 -0.72 1.14
N PRO A 36 -26.90 0.61 1.07
CA PRO A 36 -27.49 1.21 -0.12
C PRO A 36 -26.57 1.10 -1.35
N PHE A 37 -25.24 1.05 -1.16
CA PHE A 37 -24.33 0.81 -2.27
C PHE A 37 -24.44 -0.62 -2.82
N ALA A 38 -24.64 -1.62 -1.96
CA ALA A 38 -24.94 -2.99 -2.37
C ALA A 38 -26.25 -3.07 -3.16
N ASP A 39 -27.30 -2.34 -2.75
CA ASP A 39 -28.53 -2.25 -3.53
C ASP A 39 -28.29 -1.65 -4.93
N PHE A 40 -27.45 -0.61 -5.03
CA PHE A 40 -27.04 -0.05 -6.32
C PHE A 40 -26.30 -1.10 -7.16
N CYS A 41 -25.25 -1.73 -6.61
CA CYS A 41 -24.48 -2.77 -7.28
C CYS A 41 -25.37 -3.90 -7.82
N LYS A 42 -26.31 -4.38 -7.00
CA LYS A 42 -27.30 -5.40 -7.40
C LYS A 42 -28.15 -4.94 -8.58
N LYS A 43 -28.66 -3.70 -8.57
CA LYS A 43 -29.46 -3.15 -9.67
C LYS A 43 -28.68 -3.10 -10.98
N VAL A 44 -27.37 -2.85 -10.92
CA VAL A 44 -26.53 -2.66 -12.11
C VAL A 44 -25.75 -3.90 -12.52
N GLY A 45 -25.87 -5.01 -11.79
CA GLY A 45 -25.21 -6.28 -12.11
C GLY A 45 -23.75 -6.38 -11.63
N LEU A 46 -23.31 -5.49 -10.76
CA LEU A 46 -22.02 -5.59 -10.08
C LEU A 46 -22.18 -6.54 -8.88
N ARG A 47 -21.34 -7.58 -8.82
CA ARG A 47 -21.46 -8.70 -7.86
C ARG A 47 -20.27 -8.84 -6.93
N ILE A 48 -19.32 -7.91 -7.00
CA ILE A 48 -18.20 -7.83 -6.07
C ILE A 48 -17.86 -6.36 -5.77
N ILE A 49 -17.64 -6.03 -4.51
CA ILE A 49 -17.17 -4.73 -4.05
C ILE A 49 -15.76 -4.92 -3.50
N GLN A 50 -14.78 -4.20 -4.04
CA GLN A 50 -13.44 -4.13 -3.46
C GLN A 50 -13.31 -2.86 -2.60
N LEU A 51 -12.87 -3.03 -1.36
CA LEU A 51 -12.58 -1.94 -0.44
C LEU A 51 -11.07 -1.73 -0.34
N LEU A 52 -10.67 -0.51 0.00
CA LEU A 52 -9.34 -0.22 0.54
C LEU A 52 -9.26 -0.66 2.02
N PRO A 53 -8.08 -0.65 2.65
CA PRO A 53 -7.98 -0.97 4.07
C PRO A 53 -8.87 -0.04 4.90
N VAL A 54 -9.51 -0.59 5.94
CA VAL A 54 -10.48 0.11 6.80
C VAL A 54 -9.98 0.27 8.23
N ASN A 55 -8.69 0.03 8.45
CA ASN A 55 -8.07 0.03 9.76
C ASN A 55 -7.83 1.45 10.30
N ASP A 56 -7.74 1.61 11.63
CA ASP A 56 -7.46 2.91 12.26
C ASP A 56 -6.08 3.45 11.85
N THR A 57 -6.03 4.66 11.31
CA THR A 57 -4.83 5.38 10.84
C THR A 57 -4.63 6.68 11.62
N GLY A 58 -5.46 6.93 12.64
CA GLY A 58 -5.40 8.12 13.47
C GLY A 58 -5.63 9.38 12.65
N THR A 59 -4.64 10.27 12.61
CA THR A 59 -4.75 11.58 11.95
C THR A 59 -4.24 11.58 10.51
N ASP A 60 -3.80 10.43 10.00
CA ASP A 60 -3.36 10.21 8.63
C ASP A 60 -4.51 9.68 7.78
N SER A 61 -4.78 10.29 6.63
CA SER A 61 -5.85 9.84 5.73
C SER A 61 -5.49 8.58 4.95
N SER A 62 -4.20 8.21 4.90
CA SER A 62 -3.74 7.03 4.18
C SER A 62 -4.17 5.73 4.85
N PRO A 63 -5.00 4.89 4.19
CA PRO A 63 -5.43 3.61 4.75
C PRO A 63 -4.28 2.60 4.88
N TYR A 64 -3.11 2.88 4.26
CA TYR A 64 -1.91 2.04 4.34
C TYR A 64 -1.02 2.38 5.55
N ASN A 65 -1.32 3.45 6.29
CA ASN A 65 -0.54 3.86 7.46
C ASN A 65 -1.23 3.48 8.79
N ALA A 66 -1.71 2.23 8.88
CA ALA A 66 -2.53 1.78 9.99
C ALA A 66 -1.78 1.73 11.34
N LEU A 67 -2.43 2.26 12.39
CA LEU A 67 -2.02 2.16 13.79
C LEU A 67 -2.28 0.77 14.37
N SER A 68 -3.15 -0.04 13.75
CA SER A 68 -3.34 -1.45 14.12
C SER A 68 -3.78 -2.27 12.93
N ALA A 69 -3.30 -3.50 12.84
CA ALA A 69 -3.74 -4.49 11.87
C ALA A 69 -5.18 -4.99 12.11
N PHE A 70 -5.75 -4.74 13.30
CA PHE A 70 -7.04 -5.26 13.73
C PHE A 70 -8.10 -4.16 13.91
N ALA A 71 -7.72 -3.03 14.52
CA ALA A 71 -8.69 -1.98 14.86
C ALA A 71 -9.28 -1.34 13.59
N LEU A 72 -10.60 -1.14 13.58
CA LEU A 72 -11.34 -0.45 12.53
C LEU A 72 -11.29 1.07 12.74
N HIS A 73 -11.30 1.84 11.65
CA HIS A 73 -11.19 3.30 11.73
C HIS A 73 -12.48 3.96 12.27
N PRO A 74 -12.42 4.78 13.35
CA PRO A 74 -13.60 5.49 13.88
C PRO A 74 -14.30 6.42 12.89
N LEU A 75 -13.60 6.90 11.87
CA LEU A 75 -14.18 7.65 10.75
C LEU A 75 -15.38 6.94 10.10
N TYR A 76 -15.36 5.62 10.03
CA TYR A 76 -16.39 4.81 9.36
C TYR A 76 -17.60 4.51 10.24
N ILE A 77 -17.64 4.98 11.49
CA ILE A 77 -18.78 4.75 12.38
C ILE A 77 -19.98 5.58 11.94
N CYS A 78 -21.14 4.94 11.84
CA CYS A 78 -22.43 5.60 11.71
C CYS A 78 -22.97 5.91 13.11
N LEU A 79 -23.02 7.19 13.47
CA LEU A 79 -23.44 7.63 14.80
C LEU A 79 -24.93 7.32 15.06
N ASP A 80 -25.76 7.42 14.03
CA ASP A 80 -27.21 7.15 14.12
C ASP A 80 -27.52 5.67 14.41
N ASP A 81 -26.58 4.77 14.11
CA ASP A 81 -26.73 3.32 14.36
C ASP A 81 -26.26 2.90 15.77
N ILE A 82 -25.85 3.85 16.63
CA ILE A 82 -25.46 3.60 18.02
C ILE A 82 -26.67 3.79 18.94
N PRO A 83 -27.14 2.76 19.67
CA PRO A 83 -28.30 2.88 20.56
C PRO A 83 -28.20 4.01 21.58
N GLU A 84 -27.03 4.21 22.15
CA GLU A 84 -26.75 5.25 23.15
C GLU A 84 -26.79 6.67 22.53
N ALA A 85 -26.62 6.80 21.22
CA ALA A 85 -26.59 8.07 20.51
C ALA A 85 -27.99 8.62 20.13
N HIS A 86 -29.08 7.87 20.36
CA HIS A 86 -30.44 8.30 19.97
C HIS A 86 -30.87 9.66 20.54
N SER A 87 -30.32 10.07 21.69
CA SER A 87 -30.62 11.39 22.28
C SER A 87 -29.82 12.55 21.70
N PHE A 88 -28.85 12.28 20.81
CA PHE A 88 -27.95 13.26 20.19
C PHE A 88 -28.29 13.52 18.71
N LYS A 89 -29.53 13.25 18.28
CA LYS A 89 -29.96 13.43 16.88
C LYS A 89 -29.75 14.84 16.34
N ALA A 90 -29.84 15.87 17.20
CA ALA A 90 -29.64 17.25 16.78
C ALA A 90 -28.16 17.51 16.44
N GLU A 91 -27.25 17.00 17.26
CA GLU A 91 -25.80 17.08 17.10
C GLU A 91 -25.35 16.29 15.87
N ILE A 92 -25.86 15.06 15.69
CA ILE A 92 -25.58 14.26 14.48
C ILE A 92 -26.02 15.03 13.22
N LYS A 93 -27.24 15.58 13.21
CA LYS A 93 -27.75 16.36 12.08
C LYS A 93 -26.90 17.62 11.82
N LYS A 94 -26.35 18.25 12.88
CA LYS A 94 -25.44 19.39 12.74
C LYS A 94 -24.17 18.99 12.01
N ILE A 95 -23.57 17.85 12.34
CA ILE A 95 -22.38 17.30 11.65
C ILE A 95 -22.73 16.99 10.18
N CYS A 96 -23.82 16.26 9.91
CA CYS A 96 -24.26 15.97 8.53
C CYS A 96 -24.43 17.26 7.70
N THR A 97 -25.01 18.30 8.30
CA THR A 97 -25.22 19.58 7.61
C THR A 97 -23.91 20.32 7.36
N ALA A 98 -23.00 20.33 8.35
CA ALA A 98 -21.74 21.05 8.27
C ALA A 98 -20.77 20.47 7.22
N PHE A 99 -20.81 19.15 7.00
CA PHE A 99 -19.89 18.46 6.09
C PHE A 99 -20.56 17.94 4.82
N ARG A 100 -21.75 18.44 4.49
CA ARG A 100 -22.41 18.15 3.21
C ARG A 100 -21.60 18.77 2.06
N PRO A 101 -21.28 18.02 0.99
CA PRO A 101 -20.63 18.59 -0.18
C PRO A 101 -21.45 19.72 -0.80
N HIS A 102 -20.78 20.79 -1.18
CA HIS A 102 -21.35 21.91 -1.94
C HIS A 102 -21.17 21.72 -3.45
N THR A 103 -20.13 20.98 -3.86
CA THR A 103 -19.84 20.69 -5.27
C THR A 103 -19.53 19.21 -5.52
N PRO A 104 -19.73 18.70 -6.75
CA PRO A 104 -19.40 17.31 -7.10
C PRO A 104 -17.91 16.96 -7.07
N ALA A 105 -17.02 17.95 -7.05
CA ALA A 105 -15.56 17.77 -6.99
C ALA A 105 -15.01 17.92 -5.55
N GLU A 106 -15.88 18.15 -4.55
CA GLU A 106 -15.43 18.48 -3.20
C GLU A 106 -14.94 17.22 -2.44
N HIS A 107 -13.64 17.20 -2.15
CA HIS A 107 -13.00 16.26 -1.24
C HIS A 107 -13.51 16.44 0.20
N PHE A 108 -13.58 15.35 0.96
CA PHE A 108 -14.04 15.43 2.35
C PHE A 108 -12.94 15.91 3.32
N ARG A 109 -13.35 16.65 4.34
CA ARG A 109 -12.44 17.21 5.36
C ARG A 109 -12.10 16.17 6.44
N TYR A 110 -11.16 15.28 6.14
CA TYR A 110 -10.80 14.11 6.97
C TYR A 110 -10.65 14.44 8.47
N ARG A 111 -9.76 15.39 8.81
CA ARG A 111 -9.43 15.70 10.21
C ARG A 111 -10.61 16.29 10.99
N ASP A 112 -11.36 17.18 10.34
CA ASP A 112 -12.48 17.87 10.97
C ASP A 112 -13.65 16.92 11.24
N ILE A 113 -13.97 16.04 10.27
CA ILE A 113 -15.02 15.04 10.44
C ILE A 113 -14.65 14.06 11.55
N LEU A 114 -13.40 13.55 11.54
CA LEU A 114 -12.92 12.65 12.58
C LEU A 114 -12.97 13.30 13.97
N HIS A 115 -12.60 14.58 14.06
CA HIS A 115 -12.67 15.34 15.31
C HIS A 115 -14.11 15.44 15.84
N GLU A 116 -15.04 15.93 15.02
CA GLU A 116 -16.45 16.12 15.43
C GLU A 116 -17.11 14.79 15.81
N LYS A 117 -16.83 13.71 15.06
CA LYS A 117 -17.30 12.37 15.42
C LYS A 117 -16.74 11.92 16.77
N ASN A 118 -15.44 12.08 17.01
CA ASN A 118 -14.82 11.68 18.29
C ASN A 118 -15.36 12.50 19.47
N VAL A 119 -15.55 13.81 19.30
CA VAL A 119 -16.17 14.67 20.33
C VAL A 119 -17.55 14.14 20.70
N LEU A 120 -18.37 13.82 19.70
CA LEU A 120 -19.71 13.32 19.92
C LEU A 120 -19.73 11.89 20.51
N LEU A 121 -18.84 11.00 20.06
CA LEU A 121 -18.70 9.66 20.66
C LEU A 121 -18.35 9.73 22.15
N HIS A 122 -17.45 10.63 22.55
CA HIS A 122 -17.18 10.85 23.97
C HIS A 122 -18.39 11.40 24.72
N ALA A 123 -19.16 12.32 24.13
CA ALA A 123 -20.38 12.83 24.75
C ALA A 123 -21.44 11.72 24.94
N VAL A 124 -21.60 10.84 23.95
CA VAL A 124 -22.47 9.66 24.01
C VAL A 124 -22.01 8.71 25.12
N PHE A 125 -20.71 8.37 25.14
CA PHE A 125 -20.13 7.50 26.15
C PHE A 125 -20.30 8.07 27.56
N ASN A 126 -20.02 9.36 27.76
CA ASN A 126 -20.17 10.03 29.06
C ASN A 126 -21.62 9.98 29.56
N LYS A 127 -22.61 10.11 28.66
CA LYS A 127 -24.02 10.03 29.02
C LYS A 127 -24.46 8.61 29.38
N ALA A 128 -23.91 7.61 28.71
CA ALA A 128 -24.24 6.19 28.91
C ALA A 128 -23.23 5.46 29.81
N GLU A 129 -22.35 6.18 30.51
CA GLU A 129 -21.16 5.64 31.16
C GLU A 129 -21.47 4.48 32.12
N SER A 130 -22.41 4.67 33.04
CA SER A 130 -22.78 3.61 34.01
C SER A 130 -23.30 2.35 33.32
N GLN A 131 -24.04 2.50 32.21
CA GLN A 131 -24.59 1.38 31.45
C GLN A 131 -23.47 0.63 30.70
N ILE A 132 -22.56 1.35 30.05
CA ILE A 132 -21.45 0.76 29.29
C ILE A 132 -20.45 0.08 30.23
N ILE A 133 -20.16 0.68 31.40
CA ILE A 133 -19.29 0.06 32.41
C ILE A 133 -19.93 -1.24 32.93
N ALA A 134 -21.23 -1.25 33.23
CA ALA A 134 -21.92 -2.48 33.63
C ALA A 134 -21.88 -3.56 32.54
N ASP A 135 -22.11 -3.16 31.28
CA ASP A 135 -22.06 -4.05 30.10
C ASP A 135 -20.65 -4.65 29.90
N SER A 136 -19.59 -3.90 30.21
CA SER A 136 -18.20 -4.38 30.12
C SER A 136 -17.82 -5.47 31.14
N GLN A 137 -18.64 -5.67 32.18
CA GLN A 137 -18.39 -6.66 33.22
C GLN A 137 -19.05 -8.01 32.94
N THR A 138 -20.30 -7.98 32.42
CA THR A 138 -21.13 -9.19 32.28
C THR A 138 -22.03 -9.20 31.03
N GLY A 139 -22.01 -8.14 30.23
CA GLY A 139 -22.90 -7.97 29.08
C GLY A 139 -22.22 -8.21 27.73
N GLU A 140 -22.74 -7.57 26.69
CA GLU A 140 -22.29 -7.77 25.30
C GLU A 140 -20.83 -7.32 25.12
N LEU A 141 -20.47 -6.16 25.68
CA LEU A 141 -19.11 -5.65 25.63
C LEU A 141 -18.10 -6.57 26.34
N ALA A 142 -18.49 -7.20 27.46
CA ALA A 142 -17.63 -8.15 28.16
C ALA A 142 -17.29 -9.37 27.29
N GLU A 143 -18.30 -9.97 26.66
CA GLU A 143 -18.12 -11.12 25.78
C GLU A 143 -17.37 -10.74 24.49
N TRP A 144 -17.62 -9.54 23.94
CA TRP A 144 -16.90 -9.07 22.76
C TRP A 144 -15.41 -8.84 23.05
N ILE A 145 -15.07 -8.22 24.19
CA ILE A 145 -13.66 -8.04 24.63
C ILE A 145 -12.97 -9.39 24.79
N LYS A 146 -13.65 -10.36 25.40
CA LYS A 146 -13.12 -11.73 25.59
C LYS A 146 -12.87 -12.44 24.26
N ALA A 147 -13.75 -12.26 23.27
CA ALA A 147 -13.59 -12.81 21.94
C ALA A 147 -12.53 -12.07 21.09
N ASN A 148 -12.19 -10.82 21.44
CA ASN A 148 -11.29 -9.95 20.69
C ASN A 148 -10.14 -9.41 21.56
N PRO A 149 -9.23 -10.26 22.07
CA PRO A 149 -8.21 -9.85 23.04
C PRO A 149 -7.23 -8.77 22.53
N TRP A 150 -7.07 -8.63 21.20
CA TRP A 150 -6.29 -7.54 20.59
C TRP A 150 -6.76 -6.14 21.01
N ILE A 151 -8.04 -6.00 21.42
CA ILE A 151 -8.58 -4.71 21.88
C ILE A 151 -7.85 -4.17 23.11
N ILE A 152 -7.32 -5.07 23.94
CA ILE A 152 -6.61 -4.70 25.16
C ILE A 152 -5.37 -3.88 24.81
N GLU A 153 -4.55 -4.39 23.90
CA GLU A 153 -3.33 -3.73 23.43
C GLU A 153 -3.67 -2.41 22.73
N TYR A 154 -4.66 -2.41 21.84
CA TYR A 154 -5.10 -1.21 21.14
C TYR A 154 -5.61 -0.12 22.09
N ALA A 155 -6.48 -0.46 23.06
CA ALA A 155 -7.06 0.51 23.97
C ALA A 155 -6.00 1.15 24.89
N VAL A 156 -5.05 0.34 25.39
CA VAL A 156 -3.92 0.84 26.21
C VAL A 156 -3.03 1.74 25.36
N PHE A 157 -2.65 1.31 24.14
CA PHE A 157 -1.86 2.11 23.22
C PHE A 157 -2.51 3.45 22.92
N LYS A 158 -3.80 3.48 22.57
CA LYS A 158 -4.52 4.72 22.23
C LYS A 158 -4.61 5.67 23.41
N ASN A 159 -4.86 5.16 24.61
CA ASN A 159 -4.92 5.99 25.82
C ASN A 159 -3.56 6.62 26.13
N ILE A 160 -2.48 5.84 26.12
CA ILE A 160 -1.12 6.36 26.34
C ILE A 160 -0.74 7.35 25.24
N LYS A 161 -1.03 7.04 23.98
CA LYS A 161 -0.79 7.92 22.84
C LYS A 161 -1.51 9.26 23.02
N ARG A 162 -2.74 9.27 23.52
CA ARG A 162 -3.49 10.51 23.84
C ARG A 162 -2.83 11.30 24.98
N GLN A 163 -2.35 10.64 26.02
CA GLN A 163 -1.62 11.29 27.14
C GLN A 163 -0.32 11.95 26.69
N ASN A 164 0.29 11.43 25.62
CA ASN A 164 1.51 11.96 25.01
C ASN A 164 1.19 12.83 23.76
N TYR A 165 0.02 13.47 23.71
CA TYR A 165 -0.38 14.39 22.64
C TYR A 165 -0.27 13.83 21.22
N HIS A 166 -0.60 12.54 21.06
CA HIS A 166 -0.51 11.78 19.81
C HIS A 166 0.91 11.55 19.27
N ALA A 167 1.96 11.81 20.06
CA ALA A 167 3.33 11.50 19.69
C ALA A 167 3.54 9.99 19.40
N SER A 168 4.58 9.69 18.62
CA SER A 168 5.01 8.32 18.38
C SER A 168 5.35 7.63 19.70
N TRP A 169 5.09 6.32 19.80
CA TRP A 169 5.45 5.57 21.00
C TRP A 169 6.95 5.61 21.32
N LYS A 170 7.82 5.85 20.33
CA LYS A 170 9.25 6.08 20.55
C LYS A 170 9.56 7.36 21.33
N ASP A 171 8.67 8.35 21.27
CA ASP A 171 8.86 9.69 21.81
C ASP A 171 8.08 9.93 23.12
N TRP A 172 7.32 8.97 23.62
CA TRP A 172 6.46 9.14 24.81
C TRP A 172 7.23 9.56 26.05
N LYS A 173 7.02 10.79 26.56
CA LYS A 173 7.77 11.31 27.73
C LYS A 173 7.02 11.02 29.02
N GLU A 174 5.71 11.23 29.02
CA GLU A 174 4.82 11.06 30.16
C GLU A 174 4.68 9.59 30.58
N CYS A 175 4.87 8.67 29.63
CA CYS A 175 4.81 7.22 29.85
C CYS A 175 6.05 6.51 29.30
N ALA A 176 7.24 7.03 29.61
CA ALA A 176 8.50 6.52 29.04
C ALA A 176 8.78 5.03 29.33
N ASP A 177 8.27 4.50 30.45
CA ASP A 177 8.41 3.08 30.81
C ASP A 177 7.47 2.15 30.02
N MET A 178 6.55 2.72 29.24
CA MET A 178 5.64 2.05 28.31
C MET A 178 6.13 2.13 26.86
N ARG A 179 7.35 2.61 26.57
CA ARG A 179 7.93 2.55 25.20
C ARG A 179 8.35 1.13 24.79
N SER A 180 8.57 0.24 25.76
CA SER A 180 8.90 -1.17 25.52
C SER A 180 8.24 -2.04 26.60
N PRO A 181 6.90 -2.13 26.58
CA PRO A 181 6.17 -2.81 27.64
C PRO A 181 6.27 -4.33 27.47
N SER A 182 6.17 -5.07 28.58
CA SER A 182 5.86 -6.50 28.53
C SER A 182 4.36 -6.71 28.44
N THR A 183 3.92 -7.89 28.00
CA THR A 183 2.50 -8.28 28.03
C THR A 183 1.87 -8.11 29.42
N ALA A 184 2.65 -8.38 30.48
CA ALA A 184 2.20 -8.18 31.86
C ALA A 184 1.98 -6.69 32.19
N LYS A 185 2.84 -5.78 31.72
CA LYS A 185 2.65 -4.34 31.87
C LYS A 185 1.40 -3.85 31.14
N ILE A 186 1.17 -4.30 29.90
CA ILE A 186 -0.05 -3.95 29.15
C ILE A 186 -1.29 -4.45 29.90
N THR A 187 -1.26 -5.68 30.40
CA THR A 187 -2.36 -6.26 31.18
C THR A 187 -2.61 -5.50 32.49
N ALA A 188 -1.55 -5.07 33.18
CA ALA A 188 -1.67 -4.24 34.38
C ALA A 188 -2.30 -2.87 34.05
N ALA A 189 -1.84 -2.21 32.98
CA ALA A 189 -2.41 -0.94 32.53
C ALA A 189 -3.90 -1.09 32.16
N TRP A 190 -4.28 -2.17 31.47
CA TRP A 190 -5.68 -2.47 31.15
C TRP A 190 -6.57 -2.63 32.39
N ASN A 191 -6.01 -3.12 33.51
CA ASN A 191 -6.73 -3.33 34.77
C ASN A 191 -6.61 -2.16 35.75
N ASP A 192 -5.86 -1.10 35.40
CA ASP A 192 -5.77 0.12 36.20
C ASP A 192 -7.15 0.79 36.29
N SER A 193 -7.67 0.95 37.50
CA SER A 193 -9.02 1.49 37.73
C SER A 193 -9.18 2.94 37.28
N VAL A 194 -8.11 3.74 37.29
CA VAL A 194 -8.12 5.14 36.86
C VAL A 194 -8.20 5.23 35.34
N LEU A 195 -7.45 4.36 34.64
CA LEU A 195 -7.40 4.34 33.18
C LEU A 195 -8.52 3.51 32.54
N LYS A 196 -9.15 2.61 33.30
CA LYS A 196 -10.12 1.62 32.81
C LYS A 196 -11.24 2.25 31.98
N ARG A 197 -11.78 3.36 32.46
CA ARG A 197 -12.87 4.09 31.81
C ARG A 197 -12.53 4.46 30.37
N GLU A 198 -11.34 5.01 30.14
CA GLU A 198 -10.90 5.42 28.80
C GLU A 198 -10.58 4.21 27.93
N HIS A 199 -10.04 3.13 28.50
CA HIS A 199 -9.86 1.88 27.77
C HIS A 199 -11.19 1.29 27.28
N LEU A 200 -12.23 1.35 28.13
CA LEU A 200 -13.57 0.90 27.77
C LEU A 200 -14.22 1.76 26.69
N PHE A 201 -13.91 3.06 26.61
CA PHE A 201 -14.34 3.91 25.50
C PHE A 201 -13.84 3.37 24.16
N TYR A 202 -12.55 3.06 24.05
CA TYR A 202 -11.99 2.50 22.81
C TYR A 202 -12.59 1.11 22.48
N ALA A 203 -12.78 0.25 23.48
CA ALA A 203 -13.40 -1.05 23.30
C ALA A 203 -14.87 -0.93 22.81
N TRP A 204 -15.64 -0.02 23.41
CA TRP A 204 -17.02 0.26 23.03
C TRP A 204 -17.12 0.77 21.58
N VAL A 205 -16.28 1.73 21.16
CA VAL A 205 -16.23 2.22 19.78
C VAL A 205 -15.91 1.09 18.79
N GLN A 206 -14.91 0.27 19.10
CA GLN A 206 -14.52 -0.86 18.22
C GLN A 206 -15.60 -1.93 18.13
N MET A 207 -16.32 -2.23 19.21
CA MET A 207 -17.47 -3.14 19.19
C MET A 207 -18.58 -2.63 18.25
N HIS A 208 -18.91 -1.34 18.30
CA HIS A 208 -19.92 -0.76 17.40
C HIS A 208 -19.46 -0.74 15.93
N LEU A 209 -18.20 -0.39 15.66
CA LEU A 209 -17.62 -0.49 14.31
C LEU A 209 -17.70 -1.92 13.77
N HIS A 210 -17.32 -2.91 14.60
CA HIS A 210 -17.39 -4.33 14.26
C HIS A 210 -18.83 -4.74 13.91
N LYS A 211 -19.81 -4.39 14.74
CA LYS A 211 -21.23 -4.70 14.50
C LYS A 211 -21.75 -4.07 13.21
N GLN A 212 -21.39 -2.81 12.94
CA GLN A 212 -21.83 -2.10 11.74
C GLN A 212 -21.21 -2.69 10.47
N LEU A 213 -19.90 -2.96 10.47
CA LEU A 213 -19.24 -3.60 9.33
C LEU A 213 -19.80 -5.00 9.10
N LEU A 214 -19.92 -5.83 10.14
CA LEU A 214 -20.45 -7.19 10.01
C LEU A 214 -21.88 -7.19 9.43
N LYS A 215 -22.74 -6.28 9.90
CA LYS A 215 -24.10 -6.09 9.37
C LYS A 215 -24.08 -5.73 7.88
N ALA A 216 -23.22 -4.79 7.48
CA ALA A 216 -23.10 -4.36 6.09
C ALA A 216 -22.60 -5.50 5.19
N ILE A 217 -21.58 -6.25 5.61
CA ILE A 217 -21.04 -7.37 4.85
C ILE A 217 -22.06 -8.51 4.73
N ALA A 218 -22.77 -8.83 5.82
CA ALA A 218 -23.85 -9.82 5.79
C ALA A 218 -24.93 -9.41 4.77
N TYR A 219 -25.31 -8.12 4.75
CA TYR A 219 -26.27 -7.61 3.76
C TYR A 219 -25.75 -7.75 2.32
N CYS A 220 -24.47 -7.46 2.07
CA CYS A 220 -23.84 -7.70 0.76
C CYS A 220 -23.95 -9.17 0.36
N ALA A 221 -23.56 -10.09 1.25
CA ALA A 221 -23.57 -11.52 1.00
C ALA A 221 -25.00 -12.05 0.72
N ASP A 222 -25.98 -11.66 1.53
CA ASP A 222 -27.40 -12.02 1.38
C ASP A 222 -27.99 -11.50 0.04
N ASN A 223 -27.39 -10.47 -0.53
CA ASN A 223 -27.75 -9.90 -1.83
C ASN A 223 -26.89 -10.40 -3.00
N GLY A 224 -26.06 -11.42 -2.78
CA GLY A 224 -25.21 -12.02 -3.82
C GLY A 224 -24.04 -11.14 -4.25
N ILE A 225 -23.56 -10.27 -3.35
CA ILE A 225 -22.44 -9.37 -3.57
C ILE A 225 -21.30 -9.79 -2.66
N SER A 226 -20.21 -10.27 -3.26
CA SER A 226 -18.98 -10.57 -2.52
C SER A 226 -18.25 -9.28 -2.15
N VAL A 227 -17.50 -9.32 -1.05
CA VAL A 227 -16.65 -8.20 -0.63
C VAL A 227 -15.20 -8.66 -0.63
N LYS A 228 -14.35 -7.90 -1.33
CA LYS A 228 -12.91 -8.09 -1.41
C LYS A 228 -12.20 -7.02 -0.57
N GLY A 229 -11.52 -7.44 0.48
CA GLY A 229 -10.70 -6.54 1.30
C GLY A 229 -9.33 -6.27 0.70
N ASP A 230 -8.57 -5.43 1.39
CA ASP A 230 -7.19 -5.09 1.06
C ASP A 230 -6.36 -5.10 2.35
N ILE A 231 -5.25 -5.83 2.32
CA ILE A 231 -4.39 -6.08 3.47
C ILE A 231 -2.99 -5.55 3.15
N PRO A 232 -2.61 -4.39 3.70
CA PRO A 232 -1.25 -3.85 3.59
C PRO A 232 -0.24 -4.87 4.11
N ILE A 233 0.84 -5.11 3.37
CA ILE A 233 1.87 -6.02 3.86
C ILE A 233 2.57 -5.44 5.08
N LEU A 234 2.98 -4.18 5.06
CA LEU A 234 3.77 -3.56 6.14
C LEU A 234 2.87 -2.93 7.21
N MET A 235 3.46 -2.68 8.38
CA MET A 235 2.83 -1.94 9.47
C MET A 235 3.55 -0.61 9.68
N ASN A 236 2.80 0.43 10.06
CA ASN A 236 3.36 1.68 10.55
C ASN A 236 4.31 1.39 11.73
N GLU A 237 5.46 2.05 11.78
CA GLU A 237 6.36 1.95 12.94
C GLU A 237 5.64 2.36 14.22
N ASP A 238 4.82 3.41 14.15
CA ASP A 238 4.00 3.91 15.25
C ASP A 238 2.64 3.19 15.33
N SER A 239 2.68 1.86 15.40
CA SER A 239 1.50 1.00 15.51
C SER A 239 1.51 0.13 16.78
N VAL A 240 0.32 -0.34 17.16
CA VAL A 240 0.10 -1.25 18.29
C VAL A 240 0.96 -2.49 18.15
N GLU A 241 1.02 -3.10 16.97
CA GLU A 241 1.72 -4.38 16.81
C GLU A 241 3.24 -4.21 16.85
N VAL A 242 3.79 -3.13 16.32
CA VAL A 242 5.24 -2.83 16.44
C VAL A 242 5.61 -2.48 17.89
N TRP A 243 4.71 -1.80 18.60
CA TRP A 243 4.89 -1.42 20.01
C TRP A 243 4.79 -2.60 20.98
N ALA A 244 3.78 -3.46 20.81
CA ALA A 244 3.49 -4.56 21.74
C ALA A 244 4.27 -5.84 21.42
N HIS A 245 4.65 -6.07 20.14
CA HIS A 245 5.34 -7.27 19.67
C HIS A 245 6.57 -6.93 18.82
N PRO A 246 7.55 -6.16 19.36
CA PRO A 246 8.71 -5.71 18.60
C PRO A 246 9.57 -6.87 18.05
N GLU A 247 9.47 -8.06 18.63
CA GLU A 247 10.17 -9.26 18.17
C GLU A 247 9.75 -9.72 16.77
N TYR A 248 8.56 -9.35 16.29
CA TYR A 248 8.11 -9.66 14.93
C TYR A 248 8.67 -8.71 13.87
N PHE A 249 9.40 -7.67 14.28
CA PHE A 249 9.87 -6.61 13.39
C PHE A 249 11.39 -6.41 13.50
N ARG A 250 11.96 -5.80 12.47
CA ARG A 250 13.35 -5.33 12.40
C ARG A 250 13.35 -3.81 12.34
N GLY A 251 13.47 -3.18 13.51
CA GLY A 251 13.52 -1.71 13.63
C GLY A 251 14.82 -1.07 13.14
N ASP A 252 15.85 -1.87 12.86
CA ASP A 252 17.13 -1.41 12.29
C ASP A 252 17.09 -1.22 10.76
N LEU A 253 15.98 -1.62 10.13
CA LEU A 253 15.79 -1.61 8.68
C LEU A 253 14.49 -0.88 8.32
N ARG A 254 14.42 -0.43 7.07
CA ARG A 254 13.27 0.24 6.47
C ARG A 254 12.91 -0.42 5.14
N ALA A 255 11.62 -0.64 4.93
CA ALA A 255 11.10 -1.10 3.67
C ALA A 255 11.19 0.02 2.62
N GLY A 256 11.36 -0.36 1.36
CA GLY A 256 11.43 0.59 0.26
C GLY A 256 11.36 -0.07 -1.10
N SER A 257 11.85 0.64 -2.11
CA SER A 257 12.06 0.12 -3.46
C SER A 257 13.46 0.44 -3.97
N PRO A 258 14.03 -0.42 -4.84
CA PRO A 258 15.25 -0.08 -5.55
C PRO A 258 15.01 1.09 -6.54
N PRO A 259 16.07 1.73 -7.04
CA PRO A 259 15.97 2.72 -8.11
C PRO A 259 15.21 2.24 -9.35
N ASP A 260 14.43 3.13 -9.95
CA ASP A 260 13.77 2.92 -11.25
C ASP A 260 13.78 4.21 -12.09
N GLY A 261 13.13 4.19 -13.27
CA GLY A 261 13.13 5.33 -14.19
C GLY A 261 12.42 6.57 -13.65
N ASP A 262 11.35 6.38 -12.86
CA ASP A 262 10.57 7.47 -12.28
C ASP A 262 11.17 7.93 -10.94
N ASN A 263 11.86 7.03 -10.24
CA ASN A 263 12.50 7.22 -8.94
C ASN A 263 13.98 6.79 -9.00
N PRO A 264 14.87 7.61 -9.58
CA PRO A 264 16.27 7.25 -9.82
C PRO A 264 17.10 7.02 -8.55
N THR A 265 16.59 7.43 -7.38
CA THR A 265 17.22 7.19 -6.07
C THR A 265 16.58 6.04 -5.29
N GLY A 266 15.57 5.36 -5.87
CA GLY A 266 14.67 4.47 -5.15
C GLY A 266 13.81 5.20 -4.13
N GLN A 267 13.02 4.45 -3.36
CA GLN A 267 12.13 5.00 -2.34
C GLN A 267 12.44 4.36 -0.98
N ASN A 268 12.41 5.18 0.09
CA ASN A 268 12.38 4.72 1.46
C ASN A 268 10.97 4.99 2.01
N TRP A 269 10.22 3.94 2.32
CA TRP A 269 8.84 4.05 2.79
C TRP A 269 8.72 4.29 4.30
N GLY A 270 9.83 4.18 5.04
CA GLY A 270 9.85 4.47 6.48
C GLY A 270 9.27 3.38 7.39
N PHE A 271 8.70 2.31 6.82
CA PHE A 271 8.16 1.18 7.59
C PHE A 271 9.23 0.20 8.05
N PRO A 272 9.16 -0.37 9.28
CA PRO A 272 9.99 -1.49 9.66
C PRO A 272 9.66 -2.72 8.82
N ILE A 273 10.61 -3.64 8.67
CA ILE A 273 10.37 -4.92 7.98
C ILE A 273 10.05 -6.03 8.99
N TYR A 274 9.45 -7.13 8.52
CA TYR A 274 9.22 -8.31 9.36
C TYR A 274 10.49 -9.07 9.69
N ASN A 275 10.53 -9.58 10.92
CA ASN A 275 11.43 -10.65 11.31
C ASN A 275 10.77 -12.01 11.02
N TRP A 276 10.86 -12.45 9.75
CA TRP A 276 10.28 -13.71 9.30
C TRP A 276 10.81 -14.93 10.06
N VAL A 277 12.04 -14.88 10.58
CA VAL A 277 12.60 -15.95 11.42
C VAL A 277 11.80 -16.10 12.71
N ASN A 278 11.53 -14.99 13.41
CA ASN A 278 10.74 -15.03 14.64
C ASN A 278 9.27 -15.38 14.39
N LEU A 279 8.68 -14.86 13.31
CA LEU A 279 7.32 -15.23 12.90
C LEU A 279 7.20 -16.72 12.58
N LYS A 280 8.22 -17.32 11.96
CA LYS A 280 8.23 -18.77 11.67
C LYS A 280 8.26 -19.62 12.94
N VAL A 281 8.99 -19.20 13.98
CA VAL A 281 9.06 -19.93 15.27
C VAL A 281 7.68 -20.11 15.89
N THR A 282 6.76 -19.16 15.70
CA THR A 282 5.38 -19.23 16.20
C THR A 282 4.40 -19.85 15.20
N GLY A 283 4.89 -20.39 14.08
CA GLY A 283 4.05 -20.93 13.00
C GLY A 283 3.23 -19.85 12.29
N TYR A 284 3.79 -18.64 12.18
CA TYR A 284 3.17 -17.43 11.61
C TYR A 284 1.89 -17.00 12.32
N ARG A 285 1.78 -17.28 13.64
CA ARG A 285 0.56 -17.06 14.43
C ARG A 285 -0.07 -15.68 14.22
N TRP A 286 0.73 -14.61 14.36
CA TRP A 286 0.23 -13.24 14.23
C TRP A 286 -0.41 -12.97 12.85
N TRP A 287 0.23 -13.41 11.77
CA TRP A 287 -0.32 -13.26 10.41
C TRP A 287 -1.59 -14.10 10.20
N LYS A 288 -1.63 -15.32 10.74
CA LYS A 288 -2.83 -16.17 10.69
C LYS A 288 -3.99 -15.55 11.48
N GLU A 289 -3.73 -14.98 12.65
CA GLU A 289 -4.72 -14.25 13.44
C GLU A 289 -5.22 -12.99 12.71
N ARG A 290 -4.32 -12.25 12.07
CA ARG A 290 -4.67 -11.10 11.21
C ARG A 290 -5.61 -11.50 10.08
N LEU A 291 -5.31 -12.59 9.37
CA LEU A 291 -6.17 -13.10 8.30
C LEU A 291 -7.49 -13.66 8.84
N ALA A 292 -7.47 -14.38 9.97
CA ALA A 292 -8.67 -14.87 10.63
C ALA A 292 -9.60 -13.72 11.03
N HIS A 293 -9.04 -12.63 11.57
CA HIS A 293 -9.79 -11.42 11.89
C HIS A 293 -10.43 -10.81 10.63
N ALA A 294 -9.65 -10.65 9.55
CA ALA A 294 -10.14 -10.13 8.27
C ALA A 294 -11.22 -11.02 7.62
N SER A 295 -11.18 -12.34 7.85
CA SER A 295 -12.15 -13.31 7.31
C SER A 295 -13.57 -13.17 7.86
N GLN A 296 -13.73 -12.36 8.92
CA GLN A 296 -15.03 -11.93 9.44
C GLN A 296 -15.71 -10.89 8.54
N TYR A 297 -14.95 -10.20 7.68
CA TYR A 297 -15.46 -9.10 6.85
C TYR A 297 -15.31 -9.32 5.35
N TYR A 298 -14.44 -10.24 4.92
CA TYR A 298 -14.14 -10.40 3.50
C TYR A 298 -14.34 -11.83 2.99
N HIS A 299 -14.66 -11.91 1.69
CA HIS A 299 -14.78 -13.14 0.92
C HIS A 299 -13.51 -13.40 0.09
N ALA A 300 -12.84 -12.33 -0.31
CA ALA A 300 -11.55 -12.33 -0.99
C ALA A 300 -10.68 -11.23 -0.39
N TYR A 301 -9.37 -11.29 -0.56
CA TYR A 301 -8.47 -10.24 -0.06
C TYR A 301 -7.33 -9.99 -1.02
N ARG A 302 -6.93 -8.73 -1.15
CA ARG A 302 -5.67 -8.33 -1.76
C ARG A 302 -4.57 -8.41 -0.71
N LEU A 303 -3.47 -9.10 -1.03
CA LEU A 303 -2.19 -8.89 -0.38
C LEU A 303 -1.48 -7.79 -1.15
N ASP A 304 -1.44 -6.61 -0.55
CA ASP A 304 -0.67 -5.47 -1.03
C ASP A 304 0.81 -5.83 -1.09
N HIS A 305 1.49 -5.42 -2.16
CA HIS A 305 2.89 -5.66 -2.40
C HIS A 305 3.33 -7.10 -2.06
N ILE A 306 2.69 -8.09 -2.70
CA ILE A 306 2.92 -9.52 -2.39
C ILE A 306 4.40 -9.92 -2.56
N LEU A 307 5.15 -9.13 -3.33
CA LEU A 307 6.58 -9.30 -3.50
C LEU A 307 7.31 -9.36 -2.15
N GLY A 308 6.85 -8.66 -1.11
CA GLY A 308 7.47 -8.67 0.21
C GLY A 308 7.47 -10.03 0.93
N PHE A 309 6.65 -11.00 0.51
CA PHE A 309 6.71 -12.39 0.98
C PHE A 309 7.84 -13.18 0.31
N PHE A 310 8.22 -12.80 -0.91
CA PHE A 310 9.39 -13.32 -1.63
C PHE A 310 10.66 -12.63 -1.15
N ARG A 311 10.64 -11.29 -1.18
CA ARG A 311 11.72 -10.38 -0.79
C ARG A 311 11.17 -9.01 -0.47
N ILE A 312 11.70 -8.35 0.55
CA ILE A 312 11.49 -6.91 0.76
C ILE A 312 12.78 -6.16 0.47
N TRP A 313 12.71 -5.01 -0.19
CA TRP A 313 13.88 -4.13 -0.31
C TRP A 313 14.10 -3.44 1.03
N ALA A 314 15.19 -3.81 1.70
CA ALA A 314 15.52 -3.38 3.05
C ALA A 314 16.68 -2.38 3.02
N ILE A 315 16.42 -1.20 3.57
CA ILE A 315 17.30 -0.04 3.63
C ILE A 315 17.72 0.14 5.11
N PRO A 316 18.99 0.35 5.44
CA PRO A 316 19.40 0.67 6.81
C PRO A 316 18.70 1.95 7.32
N GLU A 317 18.30 1.98 8.60
CA GLU A 317 17.52 3.10 9.19
C GLU A 317 18.11 4.50 8.95
N GLY A 318 19.45 4.64 8.92
CA GLY A 318 20.12 5.93 8.70
C GLY A 318 20.15 6.42 7.25
N GLU A 319 19.76 5.59 6.27
CA GLU A 319 19.79 5.96 4.86
C GLU A 319 18.49 6.62 4.43
N THR A 320 18.57 7.72 3.67
CA THR A 320 17.36 8.44 3.21
C THR A 320 16.94 8.10 1.78
N THR A 321 17.80 7.37 1.04
CA THR A 321 17.52 6.88 -0.31
C THR A 321 17.43 5.35 -0.35
N GLY A 322 16.90 4.79 -1.44
CA GLY A 322 16.84 3.34 -1.68
C GLY A 322 18.13 2.74 -2.26
N LEU A 323 19.15 3.56 -2.53
CA LEU A 323 20.35 3.16 -3.29
C LEU A 323 21.20 2.10 -2.59
N LEU A 324 21.30 2.18 -1.26
CA LEU A 324 22.07 1.24 -0.43
C LEU A 324 21.18 0.16 0.22
N GLY A 325 19.96 -0.01 -0.29
CA GLY A 325 19.10 -1.12 0.10
C GLY A 325 19.58 -2.46 -0.47
N LYS A 326 18.98 -3.53 0.04
CA LYS A 326 19.19 -4.91 -0.42
C LYS A 326 17.91 -5.73 -0.30
N PRO A 327 17.67 -6.74 -1.15
CA PRO A 327 16.53 -7.61 -0.94
C PRO A 327 16.76 -8.44 0.32
N ILE A 328 15.74 -8.64 1.15
CA ILE A 328 15.77 -9.63 2.24
C ILE A 328 14.69 -10.66 1.97
N PRO A 329 15.06 -11.94 1.83
CA PRO A 329 16.42 -12.50 1.95
C PRO A 329 17.26 -12.24 0.69
N TYR A 330 18.58 -12.42 0.78
CA TYR A 330 19.53 -12.25 -0.34
C TYR A 330 20.48 -13.45 -0.41
N ALA A 331 21.06 -13.68 -1.60
CA ALA A 331 22.19 -14.59 -1.75
C ALA A 331 23.47 -13.81 -1.47
N GLU A 332 24.30 -14.34 -0.57
CA GLU A 332 25.53 -13.69 -0.15
C GLU A 332 26.60 -13.73 -1.25
N ILE A 333 27.25 -12.59 -1.50
CA ILE A 333 28.55 -12.50 -2.16
C ILE A 333 29.61 -12.52 -1.07
N THR A 334 30.29 -13.65 -0.92
CA THR A 334 31.34 -13.80 0.10
C THR A 334 32.69 -13.30 -0.42
N MET A 335 33.62 -13.03 0.51
CA MET A 335 35.03 -12.76 0.15
C MET A 335 35.66 -13.92 -0.65
N LYS A 336 35.21 -15.16 -0.43
CA LYS A 336 35.67 -16.32 -1.19
C LYS A 336 35.19 -16.25 -2.64
N ASP A 337 33.94 -15.84 -2.87
CA ASP A 337 33.37 -15.72 -4.21
C ASP A 337 34.11 -14.64 -5.02
N LEU A 338 34.36 -13.48 -4.40
CA LEU A 338 35.11 -12.38 -5.03
C LEU A 338 36.55 -12.78 -5.37
N ARG A 339 37.25 -13.48 -4.47
CA ARG A 339 38.61 -13.99 -4.74
C ARG A 339 38.61 -15.06 -5.82
N LYS A 340 37.63 -15.96 -5.83
CA LYS A 340 37.45 -16.98 -6.89
C LYS A 340 37.15 -16.31 -8.24
N ALA A 341 36.38 -15.25 -8.24
CA ALA A 341 36.15 -14.40 -9.39
C ALA A 341 37.38 -13.55 -9.76
N GLY A 342 38.51 -13.67 -9.05
CA GLY A 342 39.82 -13.09 -9.36
C GLY A 342 40.00 -11.63 -8.94
N PHE A 343 39.28 -11.16 -7.92
CA PHE A 343 39.47 -9.83 -7.34
C PHE A 343 40.43 -9.87 -6.15
N SER A 344 41.43 -8.98 -6.15
CA SER A 344 42.33 -8.79 -5.00
C SER A 344 41.62 -8.12 -3.83
N GLN A 345 42.23 -8.14 -2.64
CA GLN A 345 41.64 -7.49 -1.47
C GLN A 345 41.51 -5.98 -1.65
N GLU A 346 42.50 -5.35 -2.27
CA GLU A 346 42.54 -3.92 -2.58
C GLU A 346 41.44 -3.58 -3.59
N ARG A 347 41.26 -4.42 -4.62
CA ARG A 347 40.22 -4.21 -5.62
C ARG A 347 38.81 -4.39 -5.02
N ILE A 348 38.62 -5.35 -4.11
CA ILE A 348 37.35 -5.52 -3.40
C ILE A 348 37.05 -4.29 -2.53
N ARG A 349 38.05 -3.75 -1.82
CA ARG A 349 37.91 -2.51 -1.06
C ARG A 349 37.51 -1.36 -1.98
N TRP A 350 38.16 -1.21 -3.13
CA TRP A 350 37.84 -0.22 -4.16
C TRP A 350 36.37 -0.28 -4.62
N MET A 351 35.84 -1.50 -4.76
CA MET A 351 34.45 -1.74 -5.18
C MET A 351 33.41 -1.50 -4.08
N ALA A 352 33.79 -1.60 -2.79
CA ALA A 352 32.87 -1.59 -1.66
C ALA A 352 32.86 -0.29 -0.85
N GLU A 353 33.95 0.47 -0.88
CA GLU A 353 34.11 1.73 -0.16
C GLU A 353 33.98 2.90 -1.13
N PRO A 354 33.26 3.97 -0.76
CA PRO A 354 33.20 5.19 -1.56
C PRO A 354 34.50 5.99 -1.38
N HIS A 355 35.14 6.35 -2.49
CA HIS A 355 36.43 7.05 -2.50
C HIS A 355 36.26 8.48 -2.96
N ILE A 356 36.41 9.46 -2.08
CA ILE A 356 36.13 10.86 -2.39
C ILE A 356 37.40 11.50 -2.95
N ASN A 357 37.33 12.02 -4.17
CA ASN A 357 38.38 12.88 -4.71
C ASN A 357 38.16 14.32 -4.21
N THR A 358 39.23 15.07 -3.96
CA THR A 358 39.14 16.46 -3.48
C THR A 358 38.34 17.36 -4.42
N ASP A 359 38.42 17.13 -5.74
CA ASP A 359 37.76 17.91 -6.78
C ASP A 359 36.22 17.93 -6.64
N ILE A 360 35.61 16.86 -6.12
CA ILE A 360 34.18 16.75 -5.86
C ILE A 360 33.72 17.85 -4.90
N VAL A 361 34.45 18.04 -3.79
CA VAL A 361 34.13 19.06 -2.79
C VAL A 361 34.61 20.43 -3.25
N GLN A 362 35.80 20.50 -3.88
CA GLN A 362 36.36 21.74 -4.40
C GLN A 362 35.44 22.41 -5.43
N THR A 363 34.85 21.63 -6.33
CA THR A 363 33.88 22.14 -7.32
C THR A 363 32.65 22.71 -6.64
N ALA A 364 32.13 22.02 -5.61
CA ALA A 364 30.97 22.45 -4.82
C ALA A 364 31.24 23.69 -3.93
N VAL A 365 32.48 24.19 -3.87
CA VAL A 365 32.84 25.43 -3.18
C VAL A 365 33.56 26.43 -4.09
N ASN A 366 33.21 26.44 -5.38
CA ASN A 366 33.73 27.40 -6.38
C ASN A 366 35.26 27.37 -6.53
N GLY A 367 35.88 26.20 -6.39
CA GLY A 367 37.31 26.03 -6.62
C GLY A 367 38.21 26.23 -5.38
N ASP A 368 37.66 26.59 -4.21
CA ASP A 368 38.46 26.83 -3.01
C ASP A 368 39.03 25.52 -2.42
N TYR A 369 40.31 25.28 -2.71
CA TYR A 369 41.03 24.08 -2.31
C TYR A 369 41.20 23.93 -0.80
N LEU A 370 41.55 25.02 -0.09
CA LEU A 370 41.82 24.97 1.35
C LEU A 370 40.52 24.80 2.13
N TYR A 371 39.46 25.47 1.69
CA TYR A 371 38.15 25.31 2.28
C TYR A 371 37.60 23.90 2.06
N ALA A 372 37.75 23.34 0.84
CA ALA A 372 37.36 21.97 0.54
C ALA A 372 38.06 20.95 1.45
N HIS A 373 39.37 21.10 1.67
CA HIS A 373 40.12 20.29 2.62
C HIS A 373 39.57 20.41 4.05
N GLY A 374 39.30 21.64 4.51
CA GLY A 374 38.71 21.88 5.83
C GLY A 374 37.35 21.22 6.02
N LEU A 375 36.54 21.15 4.96
CA LEU A 375 35.25 20.43 4.97
C LEU A 375 35.44 18.91 4.94
N LEU A 376 36.35 18.40 4.12
CA LEU A 376 36.66 16.97 4.03
C LEU A 376 37.16 16.42 5.37
N TYR A 377 38.05 17.12 6.07
CA TYR A 377 38.52 16.70 7.41
C TYR A 377 37.42 16.59 8.46
N LYS A 378 36.23 17.18 8.24
CA LYS A 378 35.09 16.96 9.14
C LYS A 378 34.49 15.57 8.99
N VAL A 379 34.54 14.98 7.79
CA VAL A 379 33.75 13.79 7.41
C VAL A 379 34.57 12.61 6.90
N ALA A 380 35.80 12.84 6.49
CA ALA A 380 36.64 11.87 5.82
C ALA A 380 38.12 12.00 6.27
N ASP A 381 38.84 10.89 6.16
CA ASP A 381 40.28 10.80 6.39
C ASP A 381 41.02 10.70 5.05
N ARG A 382 42.10 11.47 4.92
CA ARG A 382 42.95 11.48 3.73
C ARG A 382 43.79 10.20 3.66
N VAL A 383 43.86 9.58 2.48
CA VAL A 383 44.68 8.40 2.23
C VAL A 383 46.13 8.83 2.00
N GLY A 384 46.96 8.73 3.04
CA GLY A 384 48.37 9.13 2.96
C GLY A 384 48.53 10.58 2.51
N THR A 385 49.20 10.80 1.38
CA THR A 385 49.38 12.12 0.75
C THR A 385 48.56 12.29 -0.52
N GLU A 386 47.68 11.35 -0.87
CA GLU A 386 46.89 11.38 -2.10
C GLU A 386 45.71 12.36 -1.99
N GLU A 387 45.20 12.88 -3.10
CA GLU A 387 43.94 13.67 -3.15
C GLU A 387 42.71 12.74 -3.11
N LEU A 388 42.77 11.75 -2.22
CA LEU A 388 41.84 10.66 -2.08
C LEU A 388 41.46 10.53 -0.60
N TRP A 389 40.17 10.40 -0.33
CA TRP A 389 39.62 10.40 1.02
C TRP A 389 38.63 9.27 1.21
N LEU A 390 38.57 8.75 2.42
CA LEU A 390 37.58 7.76 2.85
C LEU A 390 36.75 8.35 3.97
N PHE A 391 35.45 8.11 3.96
CA PHE A 391 34.60 8.52 5.09
C PHE A 391 35.14 7.92 6.38
N LYS A 392 35.07 8.72 7.45
CA LYS A 392 35.47 8.27 8.78
C LYS A 392 34.57 7.15 9.28
N ASP A 393 35.07 6.35 10.21
CA ASP A 393 34.33 5.26 10.83
C ASP A 393 33.06 5.72 11.58
N GLU A 394 32.95 7.00 11.97
CA GLU A 394 31.71 7.51 12.58
C GLU A 394 30.60 7.80 11.55
N ILE A 395 30.93 7.90 10.26
CA ILE A 395 29.96 8.13 9.19
C ILE A 395 29.44 6.78 8.71
N GLN A 396 28.26 6.40 9.20
CA GLN A 396 27.65 5.10 8.90
C GLN A 396 26.42 5.22 8.00
N SER A 397 25.98 6.44 7.68
CA SER A 397 24.77 6.69 6.90
C SER A 397 24.70 8.08 6.29
N GLU A 398 23.78 8.29 5.34
CA GLU A 398 23.46 9.62 4.81
C GLU A 398 23.06 10.63 5.90
N VAL A 399 22.37 10.20 6.97
CA VAL A 399 21.98 11.08 8.09
C VAL A 399 23.19 11.58 8.86
N ASP A 400 24.25 10.78 9.00
CA ASP A 400 25.47 11.22 9.69
C ASP A 400 26.20 12.32 8.92
N ILE A 401 26.19 12.25 7.57
CA ILE A 401 26.73 13.31 6.72
C ILE A 401 25.96 14.62 6.93
N ARG A 402 24.63 14.58 7.02
CA ARG A 402 23.80 15.76 7.31
C ARG A 402 24.15 16.41 8.65
N ARG A 403 24.41 15.59 9.68
CA ARG A 403 24.74 16.07 11.02
C ARG A 403 26.08 16.83 11.08
N CYS A 404 26.95 16.69 10.08
CA CYS A 404 28.22 17.40 10.02
C CYS A 404 28.09 18.89 9.71
N GLY A 405 26.89 19.40 9.37
CA GLY A 405 26.64 20.83 9.15
C GLY A 405 27.45 21.41 7.99
N LEU A 406 27.48 20.69 6.87
CA LEU A 406 28.21 21.08 5.66
C LEU A 406 27.40 22.07 4.82
N PRO A 407 28.05 22.86 3.94
CA PRO A 407 27.33 23.63 2.92
C PRO A 407 26.43 22.73 2.07
N PRO A 408 25.22 23.17 1.67
CA PRO A 408 24.23 22.30 1.00
C PRO A 408 24.74 21.60 -0.28
N GLU A 409 25.53 22.31 -1.11
CA GLU A 409 26.11 21.72 -2.33
C GLU A 409 27.14 20.64 -2.01
N VAL A 410 27.95 20.85 -0.97
CA VAL A 410 28.95 19.89 -0.48
C VAL A 410 28.27 18.67 0.15
N GLU A 411 27.24 18.88 0.97
CA GLU A 411 26.43 17.78 1.52
C GLU A 411 25.85 16.92 0.40
N THR A 412 25.27 17.56 -0.62
CA THR A 412 24.68 16.86 -1.77
C THR A 412 25.73 16.02 -2.50
N ALA A 413 26.89 16.61 -2.81
CA ALA A 413 27.98 15.92 -3.50
C ALA A 413 28.52 14.73 -2.68
N LEU A 414 28.70 14.90 -1.37
CA LEU A 414 29.18 13.84 -0.49
C LEU A 414 28.15 12.72 -0.29
N ARG A 415 26.85 13.04 -0.22
CA ARG A 415 25.79 12.02 -0.16
C ARG A 415 25.70 11.23 -1.46
N GLN A 416 25.82 11.88 -2.62
CA GLN A 416 25.95 11.16 -3.89
C GLN A 416 27.15 10.22 -3.86
N LYS A 417 28.31 10.70 -3.40
CA LYS A 417 29.51 9.87 -3.32
C LYS A 417 29.41 8.74 -2.31
N TRP A 418 28.71 8.93 -1.19
CA TRP A 418 28.43 7.91 -0.19
C TRP A 418 27.75 6.69 -0.81
N THR A 419 26.78 6.90 -1.70
CA THR A 419 26.03 5.83 -2.34
C THR A 419 26.76 5.15 -3.51
N ASP A 420 27.85 5.74 -4.00
CA ASP A 420 28.59 5.29 -5.17
C ASP A 420 29.55 4.13 -4.85
N ARG A 421 28.98 2.92 -4.82
CA ARG A 421 29.71 1.67 -4.57
C ARG A 421 29.08 0.50 -5.31
N MET A 422 29.90 -0.43 -5.82
CA MET A 422 29.43 -1.64 -6.50
C MET A 422 28.93 -2.71 -5.53
N LEU A 423 29.51 -2.76 -4.34
CA LEU A 423 29.21 -3.75 -3.31
C LEU A 423 28.61 -3.07 -2.08
N VAL A 424 27.44 -3.55 -1.65
CA VAL A 424 26.78 -3.13 -0.42
C VAL A 424 27.09 -4.13 0.68
N LYS A 425 27.60 -3.66 1.82
CA LYS A 425 27.85 -4.51 2.99
C LYS A 425 26.51 -5.04 3.52
N ALA A 426 26.35 -6.36 3.56
CA ALA A 426 25.06 -6.98 3.85
C ALA A 426 24.97 -7.55 5.27
N GLY A 427 26.12 -7.99 5.81
CA GLY A 427 26.22 -8.58 7.14
C GLY A 427 27.56 -9.27 7.35
N LYS A 428 27.58 -10.27 8.23
CA LYS A 428 28.72 -11.16 8.45
C LYS A 428 28.28 -12.62 8.33
N ASP A 429 29.14 -13.46 7.76
CA ASP A 429 28.93 -14.91 7.73
C ASP A 429 29.10 -15.54 9.13
N LEU A 430 28.88 -16.86 9.21
CA LEU A 430 29.03 -17.64 10.45
C LEU A 430 30.44 -17.57 11.08
N ARG A 431 31.45 -17.11 10.35
CA ARG A 431 32.84 -16.95 10.82
C ARG A 431 33.16 -15.50 11.18
N GLY A 432 32.19 -14.59 11.08
CA GLY A 432 32.36 -13.16 11.33
C GLY A 432 32.97 -12.39 10.16
N THR A 433 33.11 -13.00 8.98
CA THR A 433 33.64 -12.34 7.78
C THR A 433 32.55 -11.54 7.09
N VAL A 434 32.87 -10.33 6.62
CA VAL A 434 31.92 -9.47 5.90
C VAL A 434 31.42 -10.17 4.63
N VAL A 435 30.10 -10.10 4.42
CA VAL A 435 29.43 -10.52 3.20
C VAL A 435 28.75 -9.34 2.52
N TYR A 436 28.60 -9.42 1.21
CA TYR A 436 28.10 -8.35 0.36
C TYR A 436 26.87 -8.77 -0.44
N THR A 437 26.16 -7.77 -0.94
CA THR A 437 25.29 -7.87 -2.11
C THR A 437 25.80 -6.91 -3.19
N ALA A 438 25.45 -7.15 -4.45
CA ALA A 438 25.67 -6.16 -5.48
C ALA A 438 24.73 -4.96 -5.25
N ALA A 439 25.22 -3.74 -5.44
CA ALA A 439 24.37 -2.56 -5.48
C ALA A 439 23.44 -2.65 -6.71
N TYR A 440 22.20 -2.15 -6.59
CA TYR A 440 21.23 -2.27 -7.68
C TYR A 440 21.71 -1.64 -9.00
N LEU A 441 22.37 -0.49 -8.90
CA LEU A 441 22.95 0.25 -10.03
C LEU A 441 24.47 0.10 -10.12
N TYR A 442 25.03 -1.07 -9.78
CA TYR A 442 26.49 -1.25 -9.71
C TYR A 442 27.23 -0.86 -11.01
N ARG A 443 26.60 -1.02 -12.18
CA ARG A 443 27.17 -0.67 -13.49
C ARG A 443 27.32 0.84 -13.72
N ASN A 444 26.61 1.66 -12.94
CA ASN A 444 26.62 3.12 -13.05
C ASN A 444 27.64 3.76 -12.08
N THR A 445 28.31 2.95 -11.28
CA THR A 445 29.24 3.43 -10.25
C THR A 445 30.58 3.84 -10.85
N THR A 446 31.28 4.74 -10.17
CA THR A 446 32.64 5.14 -10.59
C THR A 446 33.61 3.97 -10.56
N ALA A 447 33.50 3.08 -9.57
CA ALA A 447 34.35 1.90 -9.46
C ALA A 447 34.20 0.96 -10.68
N TRP A 448 32.99 0.78 -11.21
CA TRP A 448 32.76 -0.02 -12.43
C TRP A 448 33.55 0.50 -13.62
N GLY A 449 33.57 1.82 -13.82
CA GLY A 449 34.32 2.47 -14.91
C GLY A 449 35.83 2.28 -14.84
N THR A 450 36.37 1.91 -13.67
CA THR A 450 37.80 1.63 -13.48
C THR A 450 38.19 0.17 -13.73
N LEU A 451 37.21 -0.73 -13.88
CA LEU A 451 37.45 -2.14 -14.14
C LEU A 451 37.78 -2.38 -15.61
N SER A 452 38.72 -3.28 -15.88
CA SER A 452 38.95 -3.83 -17.22
C SER A 452 37.73 -4.60 -17.72
N GLU A 453 37.60 -4.78 -19.05
CA GLU A 453 36.50 -5.56 -19.64
C GLU A 453 36.41 -6.99 -19.07
N ASP A 454 37.55 -7.61 -18.77
CA ASP A 454 37.59 -8.94 -18.15
C ASP A 454 37.09 -8.92 -16.70
N GLU A 455 37.49 -7.93 -15.89
CA GLU A 455 36.97 -7.74 -14.53
C GLU A 455 35.46 -7.48 -14.56
N GLN A 456 34.98 -6.61 -15.44
CA GLN A 456 33.56 -6.32 -15.63
C GLN A 456 32.76 -7.59 -15.98
N ARG A 457 33.28 -8.40 -16.90
CA ARG A 457 32.69 -9.68 -17.28
C ARG A 457 32.65 -10.65 -16.09
N ARG A 458 33.76 -10.84 -15.38
CA ARG A 458 33.85 -11.75 -14.22
C ARG A 458 32.90 -11.35 -13.10
N PHE A 459 32.78 -10.05 -12.82
CA PHE A 459 31.83 -9.56 -11.82
C PHE A 459 30.37 -9.77 -12.27
N SER A 460 30.06 -9.49 -13.54
CA SER A 460 28.69 -9.69 -14.07
C SER A 460 28.26 -11.15 -13.97
N LEU A 461 29.14 -12.09 -14.31
CA LEU A 461 28.87 -13.53 -14.18
C LEU A 461 28.61 -13.94 -12.73
N LEU A 462 29.37 -13.38 -11.78
CA LEU A 462 29.13 -13.62 -10.36
C LEU A 462 27.77 -13.07 -9.90
N VAL A 463 27.38 -11.88 -10.38
CA VAL A 463 26.06 -11.31 -10.06
C VAL A 463 24.93 -12.15 -10.65
N GLU A 464 25.06 -12.62 -11.89
CA GLU A 464 24.08 -13.51 -12.55
C GLU A 464 23.93 -14.86 -11.82
N GLU A 465 25.05 -15.45 -11.38
CA GLU A 465 25.05 -16.65 -10.52
C GLU A 465 24.24 -16.40 -9.24
N LYS A 466 24.48 -15.27 -8.58
CA LYS A 466 23.80 -14.89 -7.34
C LYS A 466 22.34 -14.50 -7.54
N GLU A 467 21.97 -13.91 -8.67
CA GLU A 467 20.57 -13.68 -9.04
C GLU A 467 19.80 -14.99 -9.19
N THR A 468 20.44 -16.03 -9.76
CA THR A 468 19.85 -17.36 -9.86
C THR A 468 19.65 -17.98 -8.48
N GLU A 469 20.64 -17.88 -7.58
CA GLU A 469 20.51 -18.33 -6.18
C GLU A 469 19.43 -17.56 -5.42
N GLN A 470 19.37 -16.24 -5.59
CA GLN A 470 18.36 -15.37 -4.97
C GLN A 470 16.94 -15.79 -5.34
N ASN A 471 16.65 -16.03 -6.62
CA ASN A 471 15.31 -16.43 -7.04
C ASN A 471 14.87 -17.76 -6.42
N LYS A 472 15.79 -18.71 -6.23
CA LYS A 472 15.49 -19.97 -5.51
C LYS A 472 15.17 -19.71 -4.04
N LEU A 473 15.95 -18.85 -3.38
CA LEU A 473 15.73 -18.47 -1.99
C LEU A 473 14.37 -17.78 -1.79
N TRP A 474 14.03 -16.86 -2.69
CA TRP A 474 12.75 -16.16 -2.70
C TRP A 474 11.56 -17.09 -2.93
N ALA A 475 11.70 -18.07 -3.84
CA ALA A 475 10.68 -19.09 -4.07
C ALA A 475 10.40 -19.91 -2.81
N VAL A 476 11.46 -20.39 -2.15
CA VAL A 476 11.34 -21.19 -0.91
C VAL A 476 10.68 -20.37 0.20
N GLN A 477 11.11 -19.12 0.41
CA GLN A 477 10.51 -18.28 1.45
C GLN A 477 9.03 -17.99 1.17
N ALA A 478 8.70 -17.60 -0.06
CA ALA A 478 7.34 -17.27 -0.42
C ALA A 478 6.42 -18.49 -0.29
N GLU A 479 6.86 -19.66 -0.75
CA GLU A 479 6.08 -20.89 -0.62
C GLU A 479 5.83 -21.25 0.85
N ASP A 480 6.88 -21.19 1.68
CA ASP A 480 6.83 -21.47 3.13
C ASP A 480 5.84 -20.55 3.86
N ILE A 481 5.87 -19.25 3.57
CA ILE A 481 4.97 -18.29 4.21
C ILE A 481 3.55 -18.37 3.61
N LEU A 482 3.41 -18.20 2.29
CA LEU A 482 2.11 -18.04 1.66
C LEU A 482 1.27 -19.31 1.72
N SER A 483 1.87 -20.50 1.71
CA SER A 483 1.10 -21.75 1.88
C SER A 483 0.42 -21.81 3.25
N GLU A 484 1.14 -21.46 4.32
CA GLU A 484 0.61 -21.40 5.68
C GLU A 484 -0.46 -20.33 5.86
N LEU A 485 -0.29 -19.17 5.21
CA LEU A 485 -1.24 -18.07 5.28
C LEU A 485 -2.52 -18.37 4.49
N CYS A 486 -2.40 -18.78 3.23
CA CYS A 486 -3.55 -19.10 2.38
C CYS A 486 -4.35 -20.29 2.91
N ALA A 487 -3.71 -21.28 3.55
CA ALA A 487 -4.41 -22.40 4.17
C ALA A 487 -5.13 -22.04 5.48
N SER A 488 -4.87 -20.87 6.08
CA SER A 488 -5.42 -20.49 7.39
C SER A 488 -6.86 -19.96 7.33
N VAL A 489 -7.36 -19.60 6.15
CA VAL A 489 -8.67 -18.96 5.94
C VAL A 489 -9.32 -19.38 4.63
N ASP A 490 -10.65 -19.42 4.59
CA ASP A 490 -11.46 -19.77 3.40
C ASP A 490 -11.71 -18.56 2.45
N MET A 491 -10.85 -17.54 2.49
CA MET A 491 -10.96 -16.37 1.61
C MET A 491 -10.13 -16.57 0.33
N GLN A 492 -10.58 -16.04 -0.81
CA GLN A 492 -9.79 -16.07 -2.06
C GLN A 492 -8.61 -15.07 -1.98
N PRO A 493 -7.35 -15.52 -1.99
CA PRO A 493 -6.20 -14.63 -2.05
C PRO A 493 -6.05 -14.02 -3.45
N CYS A 494 -5.73 -12.74 -3.49
CA CYS A 494 -5.39 -11.98 -4.68
C CYS A 494 -4.06 -11.26 -4.42
N ALA A 495 -3.13 -11.34 -5.36
CA ALA A 495 -1.88 -10.62 -5.31
C ALA A 495 -2.04 -9.22 -5.88
N GLU A 496 -1.39 -8.23 -5.27
CA GLU A 496 -0.81 -7.16 -6.08
C GLU A 496 0.66 -7.48 -6.34
N ASP A 497 0.93 -7.79 -7.61
CA ASP A 497 2.21 -8.27 -8.13
C ASP A 497 2.83 -7.28 -9.13
N LEU A 498 2.72 -5.97 -8.88
CA LEU A 498 3.31 -4.94 -9.75
C LEU A 498 4.79 -4.72 -9.42
N GLY A 499 5.49 -3.98 -10.29
CA GLY A 499 6.90 -3.67 -10.15
C GLY A 499 7.84 -4.80 -10.59
N SER A 500 9.03 -4.86 -9.99
CA SER A 500 10.11 -5.79 -10.36
C SER A 500 9.85 -7.22 -9.85
N LYS A 501 9.12 -8.00 -10.66
CA LYS A 501 8.63 -9.34 -10.33
C LYS A 501 9.76 -10.38 -10.23
N PRO A 502 9.86 -11.14 -9.13
CA PRO A 502 10.71 -12.34 -9.05
C PRO A 502 10.35 -13.34 -10.16
N ALA A 503 11.35 -14.04 -10.71
CA ALA A 503 11.11 -15.02 -11.77
C ALA A 503 10.23 -16.20 -11.30
N ALA A 504 10.32 -16.54 -10.01
CA ALA A 504 9.52 -17.61 -9.40
C ALA A 504 8.08 -17.21 -9.06
N LEU A 505 7.72 -15.92 -9.13
CA LEU A 505 6.40 -15.43 -8.72
C LEU A 505 5.24 -16.16 -9.43
N PRO A 506 5.19 -16.26 -10.77
CA PRO A 506 4.05 -16.86 -11.46
C PRO A 506 3.79 -18.31 -11.05
N GLU A 507 4.85 -19.10 -10.84
CA GLU A 507 4.76 -20.50 -10.42
C GLU A 507 4.13 -20.63 -9.03
N ILE A 508 4.59 -19.83 -8.07
CA ILE A 508 4.09 -19.85 -6.70
C ILE A 508 2.63 -19.38 -6.63
N LEU A 509 2.27 -18.31 -7.35
CA LEU A 509 0.89 -17.85 -7.40
C LEU A 509 -0.06 -18.92 -7.95
N GLY A 510 0.32 -19.57 -9.05
CA GLY A 510 -0.49 -20.65 -9.65
C GLY A 510 -0.61 -21.87 -8.73
N LYS A 511 0.49 -22.29 -8.09
CA LYS A 511 0.49 -23.41 -7.13
C LYS A 511 -0.41 -23.17 -5.91
N LEU A 512 -0.50 -21.92 -5.45
CA LEU A 512 -1.29 -21.53 -4.28
C LEU A 512 -2.66 -20.94 -4.64
N HIS A 513 -3.04 -20.97 -5.93
CA HIS A 513 -4.29 -20.39 -6.45
C HIS A 513 -4.52 -18.92 -6.05
N ILE A 514 -3.45 -18.14 -6.02
CA ILE A 514 -3.49 -16.70 -5.75
C ILE A 514 -3.74 -15.96 -7.06
N LEU A 515 -4.84 -15.21 -7.14
CA LEU A 515 -5.18 -14.47 -8.36
C LEU A 515 -4.19 -13.31 -8.57
N SER A 516 -3.50 -13.30 -9.70
CA SER A 516 -2.60 -12.20 -10.07
C SER A 516 -3.33 -10.91 -10.46
N LEU A 517 -2.70 -9.74 -10.37
CA LEU A 517 -3.29 -8.46 -10.79
C LEU A 517 -2.91 -8.14 -12.24
N ARG A 518 -3.89 -7.74 -13.06
CA ARG A 518 -3.69 -7.30 -14.44
C ARG A 518 -4.29 -5.91 -14.62
N VAL A 519 -3.45 -4.91 -14.84
CA VAL A 519 -3.89 -3.52 -15.02
C VAL A 519 -3.81 -3.20 -16.50
N PHE A 520 -4.94 -3.04 -17.17
CA PHE A 520 -5.02 -3.03 -18.65
C PHE A 520 -4.02 -2.07 -19.33
N ARG A 521 -3.74 -0.92 -18.71
CA ARG A 521 -2.79 0.08 -19.22
C ARG A 521 -1.32 -0.37 -19.24
N TRP A 522 -0.95 -1.35 -18.40
CA TRP A 522 0.43 -1.84 -18.24
C TRP A 522 0.66 -3.21 -18.88
N GLU A 523 -0.40 -3.85 -19.35
CA GLU A 523 -0.36 -5.14 -20.05
C GLU A 523 0.08 -4.92 -21.51
N ARG A 524 1.40 -4.83 -21.70
CA ARG A 524 2.04 -4.58 -22.98
C ARG A 524 3.12 -5.61 -23.27
N GLU A 525 3.34 -5.85 -24.55
CA GLU A 525 4.49 -6.61 -25.04
C GLU A 525 5.74 -5.72 -25.09
N TRP A 526 6.26 -5.36 -23.90
CA TRP A 526 7.35 -4.38 -23.72
C TRP A 526 8.64 -4.65 -24.52
N LYS A 527 8.84 -5.88 -25.00
CA LYS A 527 10.00 -6.29 -25.81
C LYS A 527 9.81 -6.09 -27.32
N LYS A 528 8.58 -5.80 -27.78
CA LYS A 528 8.29 -5.56 -29.20
C LYS A 528 8.31 -4.06 -29.49
N ASP A 529 8.63 -3.72 -30.73
CA ASP A 529 8.60 -2.33 -31.20
C ASP A 529 7.20 -1.71 -31.00
N GLY A 530 7.18 -0.48 -30.50
CA GLY A 530 5.94 0.21 -30.11
C GLY A 530 5.21 -0.36 -28.87
N ALA A 531 5.77 -1.38 -28.20
CA ALA A 531 5.23 -2.00 -26.98
C ALA A 531 3.69 -2.19 -27.01
N PRO A 532 3.13 -2.94 -27.98
CA PRO A 532 1.70 -3.01 -28.19
C PRO A 532 0.99 -3.63 -26.99
N PHE A 533 -0.28 -3.29 -26.80
CA PHE A 533 -1.11 -3.88 -25.75
C PHE A 533 -1.35 -5.36 -26.01
N ILE A 534 -1.31 -6.16 -24.95
CA ILE A 534 -1.62 -7.59 -25.01
C ILE A 534 -3.11 -7.75 -25.39
N PRO A 535 -3.46 -8.59 -26.39
CA PRO A 535 -4.85 -8.84 -26.74
C PRO A 535 -5.67 -9.33 -25.54
N LEU A 536 -6.89 -8.81 -25.38
CA LEU A 536 -7.73 -9.09 -24.20
C LEU A 536 -8.02 -10.60 -24.02
N CYS A 537 -8.07 -11.36 -25.12
CA CYS A 537 -8.28 -12.81 -25.10
C CYS A 537 -7.11 -13.61 -24.50
N ASP A 538 -5.91 -13.01 -24.42
CA ASP A 538 -4.69 -13.68 -23.97
C ASP A 538 -4.43 -13.43 -22.46
N TYR A 539 -5.33 -12.70 -21.79
CA TYR A 539 -5.23 -12.46 -20.36
C TYR A 539 -5.46 -13.75 -19.57
N PRO A 540 -4.74 -13.96 -18.46
CA PRO A 540 -4.88 -15.17 -17.65
C PRO A 540 -6.27 -15.24 -16.98
N GLN A 541 -6.80 -16.46 -16.86
CA GLN A 541 -8.03 -16.74 -16.13
C GLN A 541 -7.84 -16.52 -14.62
N GLU A 542 -6.73 -16.98 -14.04
CA GLU A 542 -6.41 -16.82 -12.60
C GLU A 542 -5.89 -15.41 -12.27
N ALA A 543 -6.75 -14.41 -12.48
CA ALA A 543 -6.40 -13.02 -12.26
C ALA A 543 -7.59 -12.13 -11.85
N VAL A 544 -7.21 -10.96 -11.33
CA VAL A 544 -8.04 -9.78 -11.15
C VAL A 544 -7.63 -8.76 -12.20
N ALA A 545 -8.51 -8.49 -13.15
CA ALA A 545 -8.31 -7.48 -14.17
C ALA A 545 -8.96 -6.15 -13.76
N VAL A 546 -8.21 -5.06 -13.90
CA VAL A 546 -8.61 -3.71 -13.50
C VAL A 546 -8.22 -2.69 -14.56
N THR A 547 -9.00 -1.62 -14.68
CA THR A 547 -8.69 -0.43 -15.50
C THR A 547 -7.59 0.42 -14.87
N SER A 548 -7.71 0.63 -13.56
CA SER A 548 -6.82 1.43 -12.74
C SER A 548 -6.79 0.88 -11.31
N VAL A 549 -5.70 1.19 -10.59
CA VAL A 549 -5.58 1.02 -9.14
C VAL A 549 -5.71 2.38 -8.45
N HIS A 550 -5.88 2.40 -7.14
CA HIS A 550 -6.03 3.64 -6.36
C HIS A 550 -4.79 4.56 -6.43
N ASP A 551 -3.62 4.00 -6.77
CA ASP A 551 -2.35 4.70 -6.97
C ASP A 551 -2.11 5.22 -8.39
N SER A 552 -3.05 5.01 -9.31
CA SER A 552 -2.93 5.43 -10.71
C SER A 552 -4.02 6.43 -11.10
N SER A 553 -3.83 7.15 -12.22
CA SER A 553 -4.90 7.93 -12.84
C SER A 553 -6.12 7.06 -13.14
N THR A 554 -7.30 7.68 -13.15
CA THR A 554 -8.54 7.04 -13.62
C THR A 554 -8.43 6.64 -15.10
N LEU A 555 -9.39 5.85 -15.62
CA LEU A 555 -9.43 5.55 -17.05
C LEU A 555 -9.60 6.83 -17.89
N ARG A 556 -10.36 7.81 -17.37
CA ARG A 556 -10.56 9.12 -18.01
C ARG A 556 -9.26 9.92 -18.07
N GLU A 557 -8.61 10.15 -16.93
CA GLU A 557 -7.40 10.95 -16.87
C GLU A 557 -6.29 10.32 -17.72
N TRP A 558 -6.10 9.00 -17.62
CA TRP A 558 -5.16 8.29 -18.49
C TRP A 558 -5.48 8.45 -19.97
N TRP A 559 -6.76 8.30 -20.32
CA TRP A 559 -7.17 8.49 -21.71
C TRP A 559 -6.84 9.89 -22.18
N GLU A 560 -7.11 10.92 -21.39
CA GLU A 560 -6.98 12.33 -21.79
C GLU A 560 -5.51 12.79 -21.80
N GLU A 561 -4.71 12.38 -20.82
CA GLU A 561 -3.41 13.00 -20.51
C GLU A 561 -2.21 12.09 -20.77
N GLU A 562 -2.37 10.77 -20.67
CA GLU A 562 -1.24 9.82 -20.72
C GLU A 562 -1.22 8.99 -22.02
N LEU A 563 -2.39 8.61 -22.55
CA LEU A 563 -2.51 7.73 -23.70
C LEU A 563 -2.28 8.48 -25.01
N SER A 564 -1.20 8.15 -25.74
CA SER A 564 -0.95 8.73 -27.06
C SER A 564 -1.95 8.25 -28.12
N TYR A 565 -2.06 8.96 -29.25
CA TYR A 565 -2.91 8.50 -30.37
C TYR A 565 -2.49 7.12 -30.89
N ALA A 566 -1.19 6.86 -31.03
CA ALA A 566 -0.69 5.57 -31.51
C ALA A 566 -1.02 4.44 -30.52
N ASP A 567 -0.83 4.69 -29.23
CA ASP A 567 -1.18 3.74 -28.17
C ASP A 567 -2.69 3.48 -28.11
N MET A 568 -3.52 4.51 -28.33
CA MET A 568 -4.96 4.34 -28.44
C MET A 568 -5.36 3.35 -29.55
N LEU A 569 -4.74 3.45 -30.74
CA LEU A 569 -5.02 2.51 -31.83
C LEU A 569 -4.60 1.08 -31.43
N SER A 570 -3.45 0.94 -30.77
CA SER A 570 -2.97 -0.33 -30.22
C SER A 570 -3.94 -0.92 -29.19
N PHE A 571 -4.45 -0.08 -28.28
CA PHE A 571 -5.42 -0.47 -27.26
C PHE A 571 -6.75 -0.92 -27.88
N PHE A 572 -7.28 -0.18 -28.84
CA PHE A 572 -8.48 -0.59 -29.59
C PHE A 572 -8.30 -1.93 -30.32
N ASN A 573 -7.13 -2.17 -30.89
CA ASN A 573 -6.81 -3.46 -31.53
C ASN A 573 -6.79 -4.60 -30.49
N ALA A 574 -6.15 -4.39 -29.33
CA ALA A 574 -6.10 -5.36 -28.24
C ALA A 574 -7.50 -5.70 -27.70
N LEU A 575 -8.39 -4.71 -27.63
CA LEU A 575 -9.79 -4.87 -27.23
C LEU A 575 -10.70 -5.42 -28.34
N ARG A 576 -10.19 -5.53 -29.58
CA ARG A 576 -10.96 -5.91 -30.77
C ARG A 576 -12.22 -5.07 -30.97
N ILE A 577 -12.11 -3.76 -30.77
CA ILE A 577 -13.22 -2.83 -31.02
C ILE A 577 -13.52 -2.81 -32.53
N ASP A 578 -14.79 -3.00 -32.88
CA ASP A 578 -15.25 -3.06 -34.28
C ASP A 578 -14.87 -1.79 -35.07
N GLY A 579 -14.53 -1.97 -36.34
CA GLY A 579 -14.08 -0.87 -37.20
C GLY A 579 -15.14 0.22 -37.41
N ASN A 580 -16.43 -0.10 -37.40
CA ASN A 580 -17.50 0.91 -37.47
C ASN A 580 -17.63 1.68 -36.17
N ILE A 581 -17.57 0.99 -35.03
CA ILE A 581 -17.57 1.63 -33.70
C ILE A 581 -16.36 2.55 -33.57
N ARG A 582 -15.18 2.09 -33.97
CA ARG A 582 -13.95 2.90 -33.97
C ARG A 582 -14.08 4.14 -34.84
N ARG A 583 -14.63 4.04 -36.05
CA ARG A 583 -14.88 5.20 -36.93
C ARG A 583 -15.89 6.18 -36.33
N ALA A 584 -16.91 5.68 -35.65
CA ALA A 584 -17.90 6.53 -34.98
C ALA A 584 -17.29 7.29 -33.79
N LEU A 585 -16.44 6.62 -32.99
CA LEU A 585 -15.78 7.22 -31.83
C LEU A 585 -14.58 8.11 -32.19
N CYS A 586 -13.89 7.82 -33.30
CA CYS A 586 -12.72 8.55 -33.80
C CYS A 586 -12.97 9.04 -35.24
N PRO A 587 -13.76 10.10 -35.44
CA PRO A 587 -14.12 10.57 -36.78
C PRO A 587 -12.96 11.28 -37.51
N ILE A 588 -11.89 11.66 -36.80
CA ILE A 588 -10.74 12.38 -37.36
C ILE A 588 -9.48 11.53 -37.17
N ASP A 589 -8.89 11.09 -38.28
CA ASP A 589 -7.62 10.36 -38.27
C ASP A 589 -6.48 11.23 -37.74
N GLY A 590 -5.56 10.62 -36.99
CA GLY A 590 -4.45 11.32 -36.34
C GLY A 590 -4.81 12.08 -35.06
N LYS A 591 -6.10 12.19 -34.70
CA LYS A 591 -6.56 12.92 -33.50
C LYS A 591 -7.24 11.99 -32.50
N LYS A 592 -6.74 11.95 -31.26
CA LYS A 592 -7.37 11.23 -30.15
C LYS A 592 -8.68 11.93 -29.76
N PRO A 593 -9.82 11.22 -29.65
CA PRO A 593 -11.08 11.81 -29.22
C PRO A 593 -11.04 12.16 -27.73
N THR A 594 -11.86 13.12 -27.33
CA THR A 594 -12.12 13.43 -25.92
C THR A 594 -12.81 12.27 -25.22
N TYR A 595 -12.67 12.18 -23.90
CA TYR A 595 -13.41 11.17 -23.15
C TYR A 595 -14.90 11.54 -23.10
N THR A 596 -15.77 10.63 -23.53
CA THR A 596 -17.23 10.83 -23.55
C THR A 596 -17.93 9.63 -22.94
N ALA A 597 -19.21 9.78 -22.58
CA ALA A 597 -19.98 8.67 -22.03
C ALA A 597 -20.10 7.49 -23.01
N ASP A 598 -20.18 7.75 -24.32
CA ASP A 598 -20.23 6.71 -25.35
C ASP A 598 -18.89 5.99 -25.53
N LEU A 599 -17.77 6.72 -25.44
CA LEU A 599 -16.44 6.12 -25.43
C LEU A 599 -16.23 5.27 -24.18
N ALA A 600 -16.62 5.76 -23.01
CA ALA A 600 -16.60 5.00 -21.77
C ALA A 600 -17.42 3.71 -21.90
N ALA A 601 -18.64 3.79 -22.45
CA ALA A 601 -19.50 2.63 -22.68
C ALA A 601 -18.85 1.60 -23.62
N ALA A 602 -18.20 2.05 -24.70
CA ALA A 602 -17.52 1.15 -25.64
C ALA A 602 -16.31 0.46 -24.99
N LEU A 603 -15.47 1.21 -24.28
CA LEU A 603 -14.31 0.68 -23.57
C LEU A 603 -14.73 -0.32 -22.50
N LEU A 604 -15.65 0.06 -21.60
CA LEU A 604 -16.12 -0.82 -20.53
C LEU A 604 -16.79 -2.08 -21.09
N SER A 605 -17.60 -1.96 -22.17
CA SER A 605 -18.22 -3.12 -22.84
C SER A 605 -17.21 -4.12 -23.38
N ALA A 606 -16.03 -3.67 -23.82
CA ALA A 606 -14.96 -4.56 -24.24
C ALA A 606 -14.25 -5.16 -23.03
N LEU A 607 -13.83 -4.31 -22.08
CA LEU A 607 -12.99 -4.70 -20.94
C LEU A 607 -13.66 -5.70 -19.99
N VAL A 608 -14.97 -5.60 -19.75
CA VAL A 608 -15.69 -6.57 -18.90
C VAL A 608 -15.65 -8.00 -19.42
N LYS A 609 -15.34 -8.21 -20.72
CA LYS A 609 -15.26 -9.53 -21.35
C LYS A 609 -13.92 -10.25 -21.10
N VAL A 610 -13.00 -9.65 -20.34
CA VAL A 610 -11.69 -10.24 -20.01
C VAL A 610 -11.84 -11.67 -19.46
N PRO A 611 -10.99 -12.65 -19.86
CA PRO A 611 -11.06 -14.03 -19.36
C PRO A 611 -10.84 -14.21 -17.85
N SER A 612 -10.17 -13.25 -17.20
CA SER A 612 -9.81 -13.28 -15.78
C SER A 612 -11.02 -13.52 -14.87
N VAL A 613 -10.87 -14.19 -13.72
CA VAL A 613 -11.96 -14.49 -12.77
C VAL A 613 -12.66 -13.23 -12.29
N PHE A 614 -11.91 -12.17 -11.98
CA PHE A 614 -12.45 -10.89 -11.54
C PHE A 614 -12.19 -9.79 -12.55
N ALA A 615 -13.21 -8.98 -12.83
CA ALA A 615 -13.10 -7.68 -13.49
C ALA A 615 -13.61 -6.60 -12.52
N ILE A 616 -12.71 -5.90 -11.83
CA ILE A 616 -13.06 -4.95 -10.76
C ILE A 616 -12.51 -3.59 -11.14
N PHE A 617 -13.39 -2.67 -11.53
CA PHE A 617 -12.97 -1.34 -11.98
C PHE A 617 -13.24 -0.31 -10.89
N PRO A 618 -12.38 0.70 -10.70
CA PRO A 618 -12.68 1.82 -9.81
C PRO A 618 -14.05 2.43 -10.14
N ILE A 619 -14.77 2.86 -9.09
CA ILE A 619 -16.10 3.43 -9.25
C ILE A 619 -16.12 4.66 -10.19
N GLN A 620 -15.03 5.42 -10.24
CA GLN A 620 -14.87 6.56 -11.14
C GLN A 620 -15.04 6.16 -12.61
N ASP A 621 -14.51 5.00 -13.01
CA ASP A 621 -14.58 4.55 -14.40
C ASP A 621 -16.02 4.17 -14.79
N TRP A 622 -16.79 3.61 -13.85
CA TRP A 622 -18.22 3.37 -14.03
C TRP A 622 -19.03 4.67 -14.13
N LEU A 623 -18.66 5.70 -13.34
CA LEU A 623 -19.28 7.02 -13.40
C LEU A 623 -18.92 7.80 -14.68
N GLY A 624 -17.91 7.37 -15.43
CA GLY A 624 -17.63 7.87 -16.78
C GLY A 624 -18.81 7.72 -17.76
N LEU A 625 -19.81 6.88 -17.45
CA LEU A 625 -21.05 6.75 -18.24
C LEU A 625 -22.04 7.91 -18.06
N MET A 626 -21.81 8.75 -17.04
CA MET A 626 -22.54 9.98 -16.74
C MET A 626 -21.57 11.18 -16.65
N ILE A 627 -20.54 11.18 -17.50
CA ILE A 627 -19.51 12.21 -17.49
C ILE A 627 -20.07 13.61 -17.82
N ASP A 628 -21.17 13.66 -18.57
CA ASP A 628 -21.84 14.90 -18.97
C ASP A 628 -22.49 15.61 -17.76
N GLU A 629 -22.92 14.84 -16.76
CA GLU A 629 -23.49 15.30 -15.51
C GLU A 629 -22.43 15.83 -14.52
N ILE A 630 -21.16 15.44 -14.71
CA ILE A 630 -20.01 15.87 -13.90
C ILE A 630 -18.98 16.66 -14.72
N HIS A 631 -19.40 17.32 -15.80
CA HIS A 631 -18.51 18.07 -16.71
C HIS A 631 -17.70 19.19 -16.03
N THR A 632 -18.05 19.61 -14.81
CA THR A 632 -17.29 20.56 -14.00
C THR A 632 -16.16 19.94 -13.20
N VAL A 633 -16.14 18.61 -13.04
CA VAL A 633 -15.11 17.84 -12.34
C VAL A 633 -13.96 17.57 -13.30
N LYS A 634 -12.73 17.96 -12.92
CA LYS A 634 -11.54 17.69 -13.72
C LYS A 634 -11.07 16.25 -13.51
N PRO A 635 -10.43 15.60 -14.50
CA PRO A 635 -9.95 14.24 -14.36
C PRO A 635 -9.06 14.00 -13.14
N GLN A 636 -8.22 14.97 -12.78
CA GLN A 636 -7.31 14.87 -11.62
C GLN A 636 -8.02 14.91 -10.28
N ASP A 637 -9.19 15.57 -10.20
CA ASP A 637 -10.01 15.65 -8.98
C ASP A 637 -10.67 14.29 -8.65
N GLU A 638 -10.63 13.34 -9.60
CA GLU A 638 -11.17 11.99 -9.42
C GLU A 638 -10.15 11.00 -8.83
N ARG A 639 -8.88 11.43 -8.65
CA ARG A 639 -7.83 10.59 -8.09
C ARG A 639 -8.05 10.28 -6.62
N ILE A 640 -7.86 9.01 -6.26
CA ILE A 640 -7.82 8.58 -4.86
C ILE A 640 -6.47 8.91 -4.25
N ASN A 641 -5.37 8.61 -4.94
CA ASN A 641 -4.02 8.83 -4.46
C ASN A 641 -3.07 9.25 -5.59
N ILE A 642 -2.00 9.95 -5.20
CA ILE A 642 -0.83 10.23 -6.02
C ILE A 642 0.38 9.71 -5.22
N PRO A 643 0.98 8.59 -5.63
CA PRO A 643 2.12 8.00 -4.92
C PRO A 643 3.27 8.99 -4.75
N GLY A 644 3.98 8.90 -3.62
CA GLY A 644 5.13 9.75 -3.31
C GLY A 644 4.80 11.19 -2.91
N THR A 645 3.51 11.54 -2.77
CA THR A 645 3.08 12.88 -2.32
C THR A 645 2.36 12.82 -0.97
N VAL A 646 2.39 13.93 -0.23
CA VAL A 646 1.58 14.16 0.96
C VAL A 646 0.73 15.41 0.70
N SER A 647 -0.58 15.23 0.49
CA SER A 647 -1.52 16.34 0.25
C SER A 647 -2.85 16.12 0.96
N ASP A 648 -3.63 17.20 1.11
CA ASP A 648 -5.00 17.14 1.63
C ASP A 648 -5.99 16.45 0.66
N SER A 649 -5.59 16.22 -0.61
CA SER A 649 -6.41 15.52 -1.61
C SER A 649 -6.20 14.00 -1.61
N ASN A 650 -5.08 13.51 -1.07
CA ASN A 650 -4.84 12.07 -0.98
C ASN A 650 -5.86 11.42 -0.01
N TRP A 651 -6.51 10.37 -0.50
CA TRP A 651 -7.46 9.52 0.25
C TRP A 651 -8.75 10.23 0.68
N THR A 652 -8.97 11.46 0.19
CA THR A 652 -10.14 12.29 0.52
C THR A 652 -11.14 12.39 -0.63
N TYR A 653 -10.92 11.63 -1.72
CA TYR A 653 -11.88 11.49 -2.81
C TYR A 653 -13.26 11.06 -2.28
N ARG A 654 -14.30 11.69 -2.82
CA ARG A 654 -15.71 11.40 -2.55
C ARG A 654 -16.43 11.22 -3.87
N LEU A 655 -17.44 10.34 -3.91
CA LEU A 655 -18.34 10.25 -5.05
C LEU A 655 -18.94 11.64 -5.36
N SER A 656 -19.15 11.93 -6.64
CA SER A 656 -19.73 13.21 -7.06
C SER A 656 -21.20 13.39 -6.68
N PHE A 657 -21.91 12.29 -6.45
CA PHE A 657 -23.31 12.26 -6.05
C PHE A 657 -23.55 11.24 -4.94
N PRO A 658 -24.55 11.46 -4.06
CA PRO A 658 -24.88 10.49 -3.03
C PRO A 658 -25.47 9.23 -3.67
N ILE A 659 -25.33 8.09 -2.99
CA ILE A 659 -25.74 6.78 -3.52
C ILE A 659 -27.22 6.76 -3.95
N GLU A 660 -28.09 7.51 -3.26
CA GLU A 660 -29.51 7.60 -3.60
C GLU A 660 -29.76 8.29 -4.94
N THR A 661 -28.91 9.25 -5.33
CA THR A 661 -28.99 9.90 -6.65
C THR A 661 -28.60 8.92 -7.74
N LEU A 662 -27.45 8.25 -7.58
CA LEU A 662 -26.99 7.21 -8.53
C LEU A 662 -28.03 6.08 -8.67
N SER A 663 -28.67 5.70 -7.57
CA SER A 663 -29.70 4.66 -7.52
C SER A 663 -31.04 5.02 -8.16
N LYS A 664 -31.26 6.31 -8.48
CA LYS A 664 -32.47 6.83 -9.13
C LYS A 664 -32.24 7.16 -10.60
N ASP A 665 -30.99 7.26 -11.04
CA ASP A 665 -30.64 7.52 -12.44
C ASP A 665 -30.94 6.30 -13.31
N LYS A 666 -32.04 6.39 -14.08
CA LYS A 666 -32.51 5.29 -14.93
C LYS A 666 -31.58 5.04 -16.12
N GLU A 667 -30.95 6.07 -16.67
CA GLU A 667 -30.09 5.93 -17.85
C GLU A 667 -28.75 5.33 -17.45
N LEU A 668 -28.14 5.80 -16.36
CA LEU A 668 -26.94 5.21 -15.78
C LEU A 668 -27.17 3.72 -15.46
N ILE A 669 -28.27 3.38 -14.77
CA ILE A 669 -28.59 1.98 -14.42
C ILE A 669 -28.74 1.12 -15.68
N LYS A 670 -29.42 1.64 -16.71
CA LYS A 670 -29.61 0.92 -17.98
C LYS A 670 -28.29 0.67 -18.68
N ARG A 671 -27.43 1.69 -18.80
CA ARG A 671 -26.09 1.59 -19.42
C ARG A 671 -25.21 0.59 -18.68
N LEU A 672 -25.09 0.74 -17.36
CA LEU A 672 -24.31 -0.17 -16.53
C LEU A 672 -24.80 -1.61 -16.65
N ARG A 673 -26.11 -1.85 -16.55
CA ARG A 673 -26.67 -3.21 -16.67
C ARG A 673 -26.40 -3.82 -18.05
N SER A 674 -26.49 -3.02 -19.11
CA SER A 674 -26.17 -3.47 -20.47
C SER A 674 -24.70 -3.93 -20.58
N ILE A 675 -23.79 -3.18 -19.95
CA ILE A 675 -22.36 -3.48 -19.94
C ILE A 675 -22.05 -4.71 -19.07
N THR A 676 -22.51 -4.73 -17.81
CA THR A 676 -22.22 -5.83 -16.88
C THR A 676 -22.83 -7.15 -17.32
N ALA A 677 -23.95 -7.14 -18.06
CA ALA A 677 -24.53 -8.34 -18.65
C ALA A 677 -23.60 -9.04 -19.67
N LEU A 678 -22.66 -8.30 -20.30
CA LEU A 678 -21.67 -8.88 -21.21
C LEU A 678 -20.66 -9.77 -20.49
N ARG A 679 -20.51 -9.65 -19.17
CA ARG A 679 -19.63 -10.48 -18.34
C ARG A 679 -20.08 -11.93 -18.30
N ASN A 680 -21.38 -12.15 -18.18
CA ASN A 680 -21.99 -13.48 -18.08
C ASN A 680 -23.19 -13.51 -19.04
N PRO A 681 -22.95 -13.61 -20.36
CA PRO A 681 -24.03 -13.65 -21.32
C PRO A 681 -24.93 -14.86 -21.00
N PRO A 682 -26.26 -14.74 -21.10
CA PRO A 682 -27.15 -15.87 -20.90
C PRO A 682 -26.69 -17.02 -21.80
N LYS A 683 -26.57 -18.23 -21.24
CA LYS A 683 -26.21 -19.42 -22.03
C LYS A 683 -27.16 -19.47 -23.21
N LYS A 684 -26.64 -19.37 -24.44
CA LYS A 684 -27.44 -19.65 -25.63
C LYS A 684 -27.93 -21.09 -25.45
N ASN A 685 -29.24 -21.29 -25.38
CA ASN A 685 -29.84 -22.61 -25.47
C ASN A 685 -29.38 -23.19 -26.82
N LEU A 686 -28.36 -24.05 -26.78
CA LEU A 686 -27.90 -24.86 -27.90
C LEU A 686 -28.84 -26.05 -28.07
#